data_AF-A0A2H3GL80-F1
#
_entry.id   AF-A0A2H3GL80-F1
#
_cell.length_a   1.000
_cell.length_b   1.000
_cell.length_c   1.000
_cell.angle_alpha   90.00
_cell.angle_beta   90.00
_cell.angle_gamma   90.00
#
_symmetry.space_group_name_H-M   'P 1'
#
loop_
_entity.id
_entity.type
_entity.pdbx_description
1 polymer ?
#
loop_
_entity_poly.entity_id
_entity_poly.type
_entity_poly.pdbx_seq_one_letter_code
_entity_poly.pdbx_strand_id
1 'polypeptide(L)'
;MTGTDNKLVSVAAGPVNSVPKSFRSGHAPRPNDAFIALMGITGSGKSSFISKCTDKSATIGHDMISCTSIVDVYPYEVTSDFTVYLIDTPGFDDTGRSDTEVLSEIAAWLTDSYKHEIRLHGIIYLHRISDVRMQGSAKKNLVTFKELCGEDALKKVVLASTMWDIIPAEKATKREQELKDTPEFWGWMLSKGSSVHRYNNTAESAREIILSLTGHNAPIATDLQKQMVDEGKSLDETSAGQGLRSELLKERRKLTQERQELLTLIEAAKEKHDVDTEEALQEESDRYTVLIKRAEDSAKALSISMTNLILKRDLRIAQMTKEMREVQNEYEMNFRLMRLDQIKVENGRIELENQRKLRRQGKLKSKASTSTTDTNSQLPGQRPEKGKGNMPATKIGISVSISKSFYILQSPMCLSCNEVELQEFQDGKRMELACLIAVSDQRTVWIVRYENNNWRWSATFERHYPELAKEIKSYGLNAVRLCAFGPGPGERYYTGWDEFRIYSCSPKFTKAMKSIKNNSSIGSVIAVAFGHGSSFLVSYGFENGHLGWTHDLQGYYPSLNRFLKSQKELGNKISIHAATLDPFSKTDYLVVFTDNDGRDRSNLKYKMHCSNSSTRQAVRDWWEVTKGRQPPRGSRG
;
A
#
# COMPACT_ATOMS: atom_id res chain seq x y z
N MET A 1 -39.98 42.67 45.75
CA MET A 1 -38.83 41.75 45.82
C MET A 1 -38.73 41.04 44.48
N THR A 2 -37.74 41.47 43.69
CA THR A 2 -36.98 40.80 42.62
C THR A 2 -37.64 39.69 41.79
N GLY A 3 -37.72 39.91 40.48
CA GLY A 3 -37.82 38.87 39.45
C GLY A 3 -37.51 39.45 38.07
N THR A 4 -36.21 39.54 37.76
CA THR A 4 -35.65 40.04 36.49
C THR A 4 -35.79 39.05 35.33
N ASP A 5 -35.86 39.64 34.15
CA ASP A 5 -35.92 39.09 32.79
C ASP A 5 -35.08 37.84 32.48
N ASN A 6 -35.60 36.98 31.59
CA ASN A 6 -34.88 36.67 30.36
C ASN A 6 -35.81 36.20 29.24
N LYS A 7 -35.91 37.00 28.17
CA LYS A 7 -36.60 36.70 26.91
C LYS A 7 -35.82 35.67 26.11
N LEU A 8 -36.40 34.51 25.86
CA LEU A 8 -36.04 33.64 24.74
C LEU A 8 -36.97 33.99 23.56
N VAL A 9 -36.45 34.77 22.62
CA VAL A 9 -37.10 35.01 21.32
C VAL A 9 -36.84 33.80 20.44
N SER A 10 -37.92 33.15 20.03
CA SER A 10 -37.95 32.07 19.05
C SER A 10 -37.41 32.54 17.70
N VAL A 11 -36.30 31.95 17.24
CA VAL A 11 -35.94 31.98 15.82
C VAL A 11 -36.40 30.66 15.22
N ALA A 12 -37.27 30.78 14.22
CA ALA A 12 -37.91 29.69 13.52
C ALA A 12 -36.88 28.70 12.94
N ALA A 13 -37.03 27.43 13.30
CA ALA A 13 -36.36 26.33 12.63
C ALA A 13 -37.00 26.13 11.25
N GLY A 14 -36.31 26.54 10.19
CA GLY A 14 -36.58 26.09 8.83
C GLY A 14 -36.14 24.63 8.64
N PRO A 15 -36.71 23.89 7.67
CA PRO A 15 -36.44 22.47 7.51
C PRO A 15 -35.01 22.25 7.01
N VAL A 16 -34.18 21.65 7.86
CA VAL A 16 -32.87 21.10 7.52
C VAL A 16 -33.10 19.83 6.70
N ASN A 17 -33.23 19.97 5.37
CA ASN A 17 -33.21 18.85 4.46
C ASN A 17 -32.01 18.97 3.50
N SER A 18 -31.26 17.87 3.45
CA SER A 18 -30.24 17.47 2.45
C SER A 18 -28.97 18.31 2.31
N VAL A 19 -28.07 18.27 3.30
CA VAL A 19 -26.63 18.32 2.99
C VAL A 19 -26.22 16.90 2.56
N PRO A 20 -25.70 16.67 1.34
CA PRO A 20 -25.25 15.35 0.92
C PRO A 20 -24.20 14.79 1.88
N LYS A 21 -24.21 13.47 2.10
CA LYS A 21 -23.21 12.78 2.94
C LYS A 21 -21.74 12.97 2.46
N SER A 22 -21.53 13.60 1.31
CA SER A 22 -20.21 13.96 0.75
C SER A 22 -19.54 15.15 1.45
N PHE A 23 -20.23 15.95 2.26
CA PHE A 23 -19.63 17.10 2.96
C PHE A 23 -19.06 16.69 4.32
N ARG A 24 -17.78 16.28 4.33
CA ARG A 24 -17.06 15.81 5.52
C ARG A 24 -16.59 16.93 6.47
N SER A 25 -16.91 18.20 6.20
CA SER A 25 -16.31 19.36 6.87
C SER A 25 -17.18 20.00 7.98
N GLY A 26 -18.34 19.42 8.29
CA GLY A 26 -19.16 19.82 9.45
C GLY A 26 -19.87 21.17 9.37
N HIS A 27 -19.69 21.94 8.30
CA HIS A 27 -20.40 23.21 8.05
C HIS A 27 -21.21 23.09 6.76
N ALA A 28 -22.51 23.36 6.84
CA ALA A 28 -23.36 23.44 5.65
C ALA A 28 -22.91 24.62 4.77
N PRO A 29 -22.78 24.43 3.45
CA PRO A 29 -22.39 25.52 2.55
C PRO A 29 -23.42 26.64 2.59
N ARG A 30 -22.94 27.88 2.56
CA ARG A 30 -23.76 29.10 2.49
C ARG A 30 -24.12 29.41 1.04
N PRO A 31 -25.18 30.19 0.78
CA PRO A 31 -25.58 30.56 -0.59
C PRO A 31 -24.49 31.25 -1.41
N ASN A 32 -23.57 31.96 -0.76
CA ASN A 32 -22.48 32.68 -1.42
C ASN A 32 -21.20 31.86 -1.57
N ASP A 33 -21.13 30.65 -1.01
CA ASP A 33 -19.92 29.83 -1.07
C ASP A 33 -19.73 29.24 -2.47
N ALA A 34 -18.46 29.09 -2.89
CA ALA A 34 -18.11 28.62 -4.23
C ALA A 34 -17.57 27.19 -4.20
N PHE A 35 -17.79 26.44 -5.29
CA PHE A 35 -17.31 25.07 -5.45
C PHE A 35 -16.37 24.99 -6.65
N ILE A 36 -15.14 24.54 -6.44
CA ILE A 36 -14.13 24.44 -7.50
C ILE A 36 -13.58 23.02 -7.57
N ALA A 37 -13.71 22.37 -8.72
CA ALA A 37 -13.16 21.04 -8.94
C ALA A 37 -11.72 21.11 -9.43
N LEU A 38 -10.83 20.28 -8.87
CA LEU A 38 -9.47 20.10 -9.34
C LEU A 38 -9.38 18.81 -10.14
N MET A 39 -8.95 18.90 -11.39
CA MET A 39 -8.80 17.77 -12.32
C MET A 39 -7.40 17.73 -12.93
N GLY A 40 -7.03 16.58 -13.47
CA GLY A 40 -5.75 16.37 -14.16
C GLY A 40 -5.16 14.99 -13.84
N ILE A 41 -4.11 14.62 -14.56
CA ILE A 41 -3.45 13.31 -14.41
C ILE A 41 -2.86 13.10 -13.01
N THR A 42 -2.59 11.85 -12.65
CA THR A 42 -1.89 11.50 -11.42
C THR A 42 -0.51 12.16 -11.36
N GLY A 43 -0.18 12.74 -10.20
CA GLY A 43 1.08 13.47 -10.01
C GLY A 43 1.11 14.89 -10.60
N SER A 44 0.00 15.43 -11.14
CA SER A 44 -0.03 16.81 -11.68
C SER A 44 0.07 17.91 -10.61
N GLY A 45 -0.11 17.57 -9.33
CA GLY A 45 0.02 18.50 -8.21
C GLY A 45 -1.30 18.89 -7.52
N LYS A 46 -2.44 18.22 -7.82
CA LYS A 46 -3.77 18.48 -7.22
C LYS A 46 -3.74 18.59 -5.68
N SER A 47 -3.32 17.54 -5.00
CA SER A 47 -3.29 17.55 -3.53
C SER A 47 -2.24 18.50 -2.97
N SER A 48 -1.15 18.77 -3.70
CA SER A 48 -0.16 19.81 -3.33
C SER A 48 -0.81 21.19 -3.38
N PHE A 49 -1.54 21.49 -4.45
CA PHE A 49 -2.28 22.74 -4.64
C PHE A 49 -3.26 23.00 -3.48
N ILE A 50 -4.08 22.00 -3.13
CA ILE A 50 -5.02 22.10 -2.00
C ILE A 50 -4.26 22.33 -0.70
N SER A 51 -3.23 21.53 -0.44
CA SER A 51 -2.45 21.63 0.80
C SER A 51 -1.75 22.97 1.02
N LYS A 52 -1.51 23.74 -0.04
CA LYS A 52 -0.92 25.08 0.01
C LYS A 52 -1.94 26.17 0.29
N CYS A 53 -3.22 25.92 0.00
CA CYS A 53 -4.31 26.86 0.28
C CYS A 53 -4.94 26.61 1.65
N THR A 54 -5.05 25.36 2.05
CA THR A 54 -5.73 24.98 3.29
C THR A 54 -4.73 24.90 4.44
N ASP A 55 -4.93 25.68 5.50
CA ASP A 55 -4.20 25.50 6.75
C ASP A 55 -4.55 24.13 7.33
N LYS A 56 -3.58 23.20 7.29
CA LYS A 56 -3.74 21.83 7.83
C LYS A 56 -4.10 21.78 9.34
N SER A 57 -4.20 22.92 10.03
CA SER A 57 -4.56 22.99 11.45
C SER A 57 -6.04 23.29 11.72
N ALA A 58 -6.82 23.74 10.73
CA ALA A 58 -8.15 24.28 10.97
C ALA A 58 -9.29 23.41 10.39
N THR A 59 -9.20 22.08 10.50
CA THR A 59 -10.40 21.22 10.61
C THR A 59 -10.00 19.89 11.23
N ILE A 60 -10.20 19.80 12.53
CA ILE A 60 -10.02 18.56 13.30
C ILE A 60 -11.07 17.56 12.80
N GLY A 61 -10.57 16.59 12.05
CA GLY A 61 -11.16 15.27 11.86
C GLY A 61 -9.99 14.39 11.46
N HIS A 62 -9.46 13.63 12.41
CA HIS A 62 -8.33 12.72 12.24
C HIS A 62 -8.38 12.02 10.88
N ASP A 63 -7.33 12.14 10.06
CA ASP A 63 -6.77 11.10 9.18
C ASP A 63 -5.79 11.68 8.15
N MET A 64 -4.49 11.55 8.42
CA MET A 64 -3.41 11.83 7.46
C MET A 64 -3.20 10.64 6.51
N ILE A 65 -4.27 10.20 5.84
CA ILE A 65 -4.19 9.20 4.75
C ILE A 65 -5.13 9.65 3.62
N SER A 66 -4.90 10.84 3.06
CA SER A 66 -5.48 11.19 1.76
C SER A 66 -4.50 10.73 0.67
N CYS A 67 -4.68 9.49 0.24
CA CYS A 67 -4.37 9.09 -1.12
C CYS A 67 -5.71 9.16 -1.86
N THR A 68 -5.84 10.08 -2.81
CA THR A 68 -7.09 10.42 -3.55
C THR A 68 -7.63 9.24 -4.36
N SER A 69 -8.18 8.26 -3.65
CA SER A 69 -8.90 7.10 -4.18
C SER A 69 -10.42 7.35 -4.22
N ILE A 70 -10.88 8.41 -3.55
CA ILE A 70 -12.25 8.92 -3.56
C ILE A 70 -12.18 10.45 -3.78
N VAL A 71 -13.26 11.05 -4.29
CA VAL A 71 -13.41 12.51 -4.34
C VAL A 71 -13.60 13.08 -2.94
N ASP A 72 -12.71 13.97 -2.52
CA ASP A 72 -12.74 14.65 -1.22
C ASP A 72 -12.99 16.16 -1.39
N VAL A 73 -13.56 16.80 -0.37
CA VAL A 73 -13.92 18.22 -0.40
C VAL A 73 -13.26 18.96 0.77
N TYR A 74 -12.53 20.03 0.45
CA TYR A 74 -11.73 20.80 1.38
C TYR A 74 -12.20 22.27 1.43
N PRO A 75 -12.59 22.79 2.61
CA PRO A 75 -12.95 24.20 2.74
C PRO A 75 -11.69 25.08 2.73
N TYR A 76 -11.76 26.18 1.98
CA TYR A 76 -10.76 27.24 1.94
C TYR A 76 -11.46 28.57 2.23
N GLU A 77 -11.28 29.08 3.44
CA GLU A 77 -11.88 30.35 3.86
C GLU A 77 -11.13 31.52 3.22
N VAL A 78 -11.79 32.22 2.29
CA VAL A 78 -11.21 33.39 1.60
C VAL A 78 -11.46 34.65 2.41
N THR A 79 -12.66 34.76 2.99
CA THR A 79 -13.06 35.77 3.99
C THR A 79 -14.02 35.11 4.98
N SER A 80 -14.31 35.78 6.11
CA SER A 80 -15.27 35.28 7.11
C SER A 80 -16.62 34.90 6.52
N ASP A 81 -17.06 35.59 5.45
CA ASP A 81 -18.36 35.41 4.83
C ASP A 81 -18.32 34.67 3.48
N PHE A 82 -17.13 34.22 3.04
CA PHE A 82 -16.95 33.55 1.77
C PHE A 82 -15.93 32.40 1.85
N THR A 83 -16.44 31.19 1.63
CA THR A 83 -15.65 29.95 1.61
C THR A 83 -15.66 29.34 0.22
N VAL A 84 -14.49 28.89 -0.22
CA VAL A 84 -14.34 28.11 -1.45
C VAL A 84 -14.14 26.65 -1.07
N TYR A 85 -15.00 25.76 -1.54
CA TYR A 85 -14.87 24.33 -1.40
C TYR A 85 -14.06 23.77 -2.59
N LEU A 86 -12.83 23.33 -2.30
CA LEU A 86 -11.94 22.69 -3.27
C LEU A 86 -12.23 21.19 -3.30
N ILE A 87 -12.64 20.69 -4.46
CA ILE A 87 -12.99 19.29 -4.66
C ILE A 87 -11.79 18.59 -5.29
N ASP A 88 -11.11 17.73 -4.52
CA ASP A 88 -9.99 16.92 -5.01
C ASP A 88 -10.55 15.69 -5.74
N THR A 89 -10.22 15.55 -7.02
CA THR A 89 -10.65 14.40 -7.82
C THR A 89 -9.51 13.40 -8.02
N PRO A 90 -9.78 12.09 -8.09
CA PRO A 90 -8.77 11.10 -8.46
C PRO A 90 -8.11 11.47 -9.79
N GLY A 91 -6.79 11.25 -9.87
CA GLY A 91 -6.06 11.46 -11.13
C GLY A 91 -6.37 10.39 -12.15
N PHE A 92 -6.45 10.79 -13.42
CA PHE A 92 -6.38 9.83 -14.53
C PHE A 92 -4.94 9.33 -14.68
N ASP A 93 -4.74 8.11 -15.21
CA ASP A 93 -3.42 7.44 -15.25
C ASP A 93 -2.87 7.07 -13.84
N ASP A 94 -3.75 6.65 -12.94
CA ASP A 94 -3.36 6.03 -11.65
C ASP A 94 -2.98 4.56 -11.89
N THR A 95 -1.76 4.15 -11.53
CA THR A 95 -1.26 2.79 -11.80
C THR A 95 -2.06 1.68 -11.11
N GLY A 96 -2.89 2.05 -10.11
CA GLY A 96 -3.83 1.16 -9.44
C GLY A 96 -5.27 1.17 -9.97
N ARG A 97 -5.62 2.03 -10.93
CA ARG A 97 -7.02 2.21 -11.39
C ARG A 97 -7.13 2.41 -12.90
N SER A 98 -8.19 1.89 -13.48
CA SER A 98 -8.51 2.15 -14.89
C SER A 98 -9.08 3.57 -15.08
N ASP A 99 -8.85 4.17 -16.25
CA ASP A 99 -9.48 5.46 -16.62
C ASP A 99 -11.01 5.40 -16.54
N THR A 100 -11.61 4.22 -16.81
CA THR A 100 -13.05 3.98 -16.65
C THR A 100 -13.49 4.15 -15.19
N GLU A 101 -12.73 3.61 -14.24
CA GLU A 101 -13.04 3.76 -12.81
C GLU A 101 -12.81 5.19 -12.31
N VAL A 102 -11.86 5.91 -12.87
CA VAL A 102 -11.62 7.33 -12.54
C VAL A 102 -12.78 8.18 -13.06
N LEU A 103 -13.16 8.02 -14.33
CA LEU A 103 -14.30 8.72 -14.92
C LEU A 103 -15.61 8.38 -14.19
N SER A 104 -15.82 7.13 -13.82
CA SER A 104 -17.00 6.68 -13.06
C SER A 104 -17.10 7.38 -11.69
N GLU A 105 -15.99 7.53 -10.98
CA GLU A 105 -15.94 8.19 -9.68
C GLU A 105 -16.26 9.69 -9.80
N ILE A 106 -15.65 10.35 -10.80
CA ILE A 106 -15.90 11.77 -11.10
C ILE A 106 -17.37 11.96 -11.50
N ALA A 107 -17.90 11.11 -12.37
CA ALA A 107 -19.30 11.14 -12.79
C ALA A 107 -20.25 10.94 -11.61
N ALA A 108 -19.98 9.97 -10.73
CA ALA A 108 -20.79 9.73 -9.54
C ALA A 108 -20.86 10.98 -8.65
N TRP A 109 -19.73 11.64 -8.41
CA TRP A 109 -19.69 12.85 -7.59
C TRP A 109 -20.36 14.05 -8.27
N LEU A 110 -20.09 14.30 -9.55
CA LEU A 110 -20.67 15.43 -10.30
C LEU A 110 -22.18 15.32 -10.43
N THR A 111 -22.69 14.11 -10.67
CA THR A 111 -24.12 13.89 -10.86
C THR A 111 -24.88 13.92 -9.52
N ASP A 112 -24.30 13.35 -8.46
CA ASP A 112 -24.86 13.42 -7.10
C ASP A 112 -24.90 14.86 -6.57
N SER A 113 -23.81 15.62 -6.71
CA SER A 113 -23.80 17.05 -6.34
C SER A 113 -24.83 17.85 -7.14
N TYR A 114 -24.95 17.58 -8.44
CA TYR A 114 -25.93 18.25 -9.29
C TYR A 114 -27.38 17.97 -8.88
N LYS A 115 -27.71 16.73 -8.47
CA LYS A 115 -29.05 16.40 -7.97
C LYS A 115 -29.41 17.11 -6.67
N HIS A 116 -28.40 17.44 -5.85
CA HIS A 116 -28.59 18.15 -4.59
C HIS A 116 -28.39 19.66 -4.73
N GLU A 117 -28.53 20.21 -5.94
CA GLU A 117 -28.42 21.64 -6.24
C GLU A 117 -27.04 22.25 -5.93
N ILE A 118 -26.02 21.42 -5.76
CA ILE A 118 -24.64 21.86 -5.58
C ILE A 118 -24.01 21.98 -6.95
N ARG A 119 -23.64 23.21 -7.30
CA ARG A 119 -23.14 23.54 -8.64
C ARG A 119 -21.71 24.03 -8.59
N LEU A 120 -20.96 23.71 -9.64
CA LEU A 120 -19.58 24.16 -9.77
C LEU A 120 -19.53 25.64 -10.16
N HIS A 121 -18.61 26.36 -9.56
CA HIS A 121 -18.28 27.75 -9.90
C HIS A 121 -17.05 27.81 -10.82
N GLY A 122 -16.22 26.77 -10.80
CA GLY A 122 -15.13 26.60 -11.74
C GLY A 122 -14.45 25.25 -11.67
N ILE A 123 -13.59 25.00 -12.63
CA ILE A 123 -12.75 23.79 -12.71
C ILE A 123 -11.32 24.23 -12.96
N ILE A 124 -10.38 23.68 -12.19
CA ILE A 124 -8.95 23.87 -12.38
C ILE A 124 -8.39 22.56 -12.97
N TYR A 125 -7.91 22.61 -14.20
CA TYR A 125 -7.18 21.50 -14.82
C TYR A 125 -5.68 21.70 -14.65
N LEU A 126 -5.04 20.85 -13.85
CA LEU A 126 -3.61 20.90 -13.56
C LEU A 126 -2.81 20.02 -14.53
N HIS A 127 -1.80 20.60 -15.16
CA HIS A 127 -0.93 19.94 -16.14
C HIS A 127 0.55 20.20 -15.83
N ARG A 128 1.40 19.17 -15.88
CA ARG A 128 2.83 19.33 -15.61
C ARG A 128 3.55 19.86 -16.85
N ILE A 129 4.25 20.99 -16.72
CA ILE A 129 5.04 21.54 -17.84
C ILE A 129 6.33 20.74 -18.12
N SER A 130 6.72 19.88 -17.16
CA SER A 130 7.87 18.99 -17.26
C SER A 130 7.67 17.84 -18.26
N ASP A 131 6.44 17.51 -18.62
CA ASP A 131 6.13 16.43 -19.56
C ASP A 131 6.68 16.78 -20.96
N VAL A 132 7.51 15.89 -21.52
CA VAL A 132 8.29 16.17 -22.75
C VAL A 132 7.41 16.20 -23.99
N ARG A 133 6.27 15.51 -23.98
CA ARG A 133 5.32 15.42 -25.08
C ARG A 133 3.90 15.25 -24.55
N MET A 134 2.93 15.88 -25.22
CA MET A 134 1.51 15.57 -25.07
C MET A 134 1.15 14.28 -25.82
N GLN A 135 1.66 13.13 -25.36
CA GLN A 135 1.44 11.82 -25.98
C GLN A 135 0.79 10.83 -25.00
N GLY A 136 0.12 9.81 -25.54
CA GLY A 136 -0.47 8.73 -24.75
C GLY A 136 -1.60 9.18 -23.81
N SER A 137 -1.49 8.81 -22.54
CA SER A 137 -2.50 8.98 -21.48
C SER A 137 -2.89 10.45 -21.23
N ALA A 138 -1.94 11.38 -21.31
CA ALA A 138 -2.21 12.81 -21.10
C ALA A 138 -3.14 13.41 -22.18
N LYS A 139 -2.94 13.02 -23.45
CA LYS A 139 -3.82 13.46 -24.55
C LYS A 139 -5.21 12.83 -24.43
N LYS A 140 -5.27 11.53 -24.14
CA LYS A 140 -6.53 10.80 -23.87
C LYS A 140 -7.32 11.46 -22.74
N ASN A 141 -6.65 11.76 -21.64
CA ASN A 141 -7.26 12.43 -20.49
C ASN A 141 -7.81 13.82 -20.85
N LEU A 142 -7.04 14.62 -21.59
CA LEU A 142 -7.47 15.96 -21.99
C LEU A 142 -8.70 15.91 -22.91
N VAL A 143 -8.78 14.94 -23.81
CA VAL A 143 -9.97 14.72 -24.66
C VAL A 143 -11.17 14.37 -23.78
N THR A 144 -11.05 13.38 -22.89
CA THR A 144 -12.14 13.01 -21.97
C THR A 144 -12.58 14.19 -21.09
N PHE A 145 -11.64 15.02 -20.65
CA PHE A 145 -11.91 16.24 -19.87
C PHE A 145 -12.71 17.28 -20.67
N LYS A 146 -12.34 17.53 -21.94
CA LYS A 146 -13.08 18.43 -22.84
C LYS A 146 -14.53 17.99 -23.01
N GLU A 147 -14.72 16.70 -23.32
CA GLU A 147 -16.04 16.09 -23.51
C GLU A 147 -16.88 16.07 -22.21
N LEU A 148 -16.23 15.91 -21.05
CA LEU A 148 -16.89 15.96 -19.75
C LEU A 148 -17.43 17.36 -19.46
N CYS A 149 -16.60 18.39 -19.72
CA CYS A 149 -16.94 19.77 -19.44
C CYS A 149 -18.07 20.26 -20.37
N GLY A 150 -17.94 20.02 -21.68
CA GLY A 150 -18.80 20.65 -22.68
C GLY A 150 -18.42 22.11 -22.94
N GLU A 151 -18.89 22.66 -24.06
CA GLU A 151 -18.48 24.01 -24.50
C GLU A 151 -18.84 25.11 -23.49
N ASP A 152 -20.03 25.03 -22.90
CA ASP A 152 -20.53 26.06 -21.97
C ASP A 152 -19.69 26.19 -20.70
N ALA A 153 -19.15 25.07 -20.20
CA ALA A 153 -18.41 25.03 -18.95
C ALA A 153 -16.97 25.52 -19.11
N LEU A 154 -16.41 25.51 -20.34
CA LEU A 154 -15.02 25.88 -20.60
C LEU A 154 -14.70 27.33 -20.23
N LYS A 155 -15.69 28.23 -20.26
CA LYS A 155 -15.56 29.62 -19.77
C LYS A 155 -15.29 29.75 -18.27
N LYS A 156 -15.41 28.65 -17.51
CA LYS A 156 -15.08 28.55 -16.08
C LYS A 156 -13.97 27.53 -15.82
N VAL A 157 -13.21 27.18 -16.85
CA VAL A 157 -12.05 26.30 -16.72
C VAL A 157 -10.79 27.16 -16.67
N VAL A 158 -10.01 26.99 -15.61
CA VAL A 158 -8.61 27.45 -15.55
C VAL A 158 -7.70 26.28 -15.91
N LEU A 159 -6.87 26.48 -16.93
CA LEU A 159 -5.80 25.59 -17.32
C LEU A 159 -4.52 26.02 -16.59
N ALA A 160 -4.13 25.26 -15.57
CA ALA A 160 -3.01 25.60 -14.70
C ALA A 160 -1.80 24.71 -15.00
N SER A 161 -0.70 25.32 -15.45
CA SER A 161 0.58 24.63 -15.65
C SER A 161 1.37 24.57 -14.33
N THR A 162 1.91 23.39 -13.99
CA THR A 162 2.64 23.11 -12.74
C THR A 162 4.08 22.67 -13.01
N MET A 163 4.90 22.53 -11.95
CA MET A 163 6.29 22.06 -12.00
C MET A 163 7.25 22.97 -12.79
N TRP A 164 7.02 24.27 -12.71
CA TRP A 164 7.88 25.30 -13.31
C TRP A 164 9.30 25.33 -12.73
N ASP A 165 9.48 24.78 -11.54
CA ASP A 165 10.74 24.67 -10.79
C ASP A 165 11.63 23.50 -11.22
N ILE A 166 11.13 22.58 -12.05
CA ILE A 166 11.83 21.33 -12.41
C ILE A 166 12.57 21.41 -13.75
N ILE A 167 12.19 22.34 -14.63
CA ILE A 167 12.80 22.49 -15.96
C ILE A 167 13.21 23.94 -16.25
N PRO A 168 14.19 24.19 -17.14
CA PRO A 168 14.60 25.54 -17.49
C PRO A 168 13.45 26.39 -18.05
N ALA A 169 13.37 27.66 -17.61
CA ALA A 169 12.26 28.56 -17.90
C ALA A 169 11.98 28.74 -19.41
N GLU A 170 13.02 28.79 -20.24
CA GLU A 170 12.89 28.89 -21.70
C GLU A 170 12.17 27.67 -22.29
N LYS A 171 12.56 26.46 -21.86
CA LYS A 171 11.92 25.20 -22.30
C LYS A 171 10.48 25.12 -21.81
N ALA A 172 10.22 25.52 -20.56
CA ALA A 172 8.87 25.54 -19.99
C ALA A 172 7.96 26.51 -20.75
N THR A 173 8.46 27.70 -21.06
CA THR A 173 7.71 28.73 -21.81
C THR A 173 7.38 28.25 -23.22
N LYS A 174 8.33 27.60 -23.92
CA LYS A 174 8.06 27.03 -25.25
C LYS A 174 6.98 25.95 -25.21
N ARG A 175 7.00 25.07 -24.20
CA ARG A 175 5.98 24.04 -24.01
C ARG A 175 4.61 24.62 -23.67
N GLU A 176 4.56 25.67 -22.85
CA GLU A 176 3.30 26.34 -22.53
C GLU A 176 2.71 26.99 -23.79
N GLN A 177 3.56 27.57 -24.63
CA GLN A 177 3.14 28.14 -25.91
C GLN A 177 2.61 27.05 -26.86
N GLU A 178 3.29 25.90 -26.96
CA GLU A 178 2.80 24.75 -27.72
C GLU A 178 1.43 24.25 -27.22
N LEU A 179 1.23 24.18 -25.91
CA LEU A 179 -0.07 23.84 -25.32
C LEU A 179 -1.16 24.83 -25.76
N LYS A 180 -0.87 26.13 -25.69
CA LYS A 180 -1.80 27.22 -26.06
C LYS A 180 -2.13 27.24 -27.54
N ASP A 181 -1.14 27.04 -28.41
CA ASP A 181 -1.30 27.22 -29.85
C ASP A 181 -1.93 25.99 -30.54
N THR A 182 -1.77 24.81 -29.95
CA THR A 182 -2.27 23.56 -30.54
C THR A 182 -3.75 23.35 -30.23
N PRO A 183 -4.67 23.33 -31.22
CA PRO A 183 -6.10 23.14 -30.99
C PRO A 183 -6.45 21.84 -30.26
N GLU A 184 -5.72 20.76 -30.58
CA GLU A 184 -5.88 19.46 -29.93
C GLU A 184 -5.52 19.50 -28.44
N PHE A 185 -4.69 20.47 -28.01
CA PHE A 185 -4.30 20.70 -26.62
C PHE A 185 -5.19 21.79 -25.99
N TRP A 186 -4.63 22.93 -25.58
CA TRP A 186 -5.39 23.98 -24.91
C TRP A 186 -6.04 24.96 -25.89
N GLY A 187 -5.54 25.10 -27.12
CA GLY A 187 -5.99 26.13 -28.06
C GLY A 187 -7.49 26.15 -28.29
N TRP A 188 -8.13 24.99 -28.48
CA TRP A 188 -9.58 24.94 -28.61
C TRP A 188 -10.32 25.40 -27.34
N MET A 189 -9.87 25.00 -26.15
CA MET A 189 -10.49 25.41 -24.89
C MET A 189 -10.34 26.91 -24.65
N LEU A 190 -9.18 27.48 -25.01
CA LEU A 190 -8.95 28.93 -24.97
C LEU A 190 -9.89 29.68 -25.90
N SER A 191 -10.11 29.16 -27.12
CA SER A 191 -11.08 29.74 -28.06
C SER A 191 -12.53 29.73 -27.54
N LYS A 192 -12.83 28.85 -26.57
CA LYS A 192 -14.13 28.73 -25.90
C LYS A 192 -14.19 29.46 -24.54
N GLY A 193 -13.13 30.20 -24.18
CA GLY A 193 -13.12 31.09 -23.02
C GLY A 193 -12.41 30.55 -21.77
N SER A 194 -11.71 29.43 -21.84
CA SER A 194 -10.82 29.00 -20.74
C SER A 194 -9.65 29.97 -20.56
N SER A 195 -9.18 30.14 -19.33
CA SER A 195 -8.00 30.95 -19.01
C SER A 195 -6.78 30.07 -18.71
N VAL A 196 -5.57 30.63 -18.85
CA VAL A 196 -4.32 29.94 -18.51
C VAL A 196 -3.63 30.63 -17.34
N HIS A 197 -3.18 29.86 -16.37
CA HIS A 197 -2.39 30.34 -15.24
C HIS A 197 -1.17 29.46 -15.00
N ARG A 198 -0.11 30.04 -14.43
CA ARG A 198 1.08 29.31 -13.97
C ARG A 198 0.99 29.09 -12.48
N TYR A 199 1.07 27.84 -12.04
CA TYR A 199 1.14 27.48 -10.63
C TYR A 199 2.60 27.26 -10.21
N ASN A 200 3.10 28.17 -9.38
CA ASN A 200 4.51 28.21 -8.94
C ASN A 200 4.76 27.44 -7.63
N ASN A 201 3.86 26.52 -7.27
CA ASN A 201 3.96 25.73 -6.03
C ASN A 201 3.95 26.58 -4.73
N THR A 202 3.31 27.76 -4.77
CA THR A 202 3.18 28.69 -3.62
C THR A 202 1.71 28.89 -3.23
N ALA A 203 1.47 29.36 -2.00
CA ALA A 203 0.12 29.66 -1.53
C ALA A 203 -0.49 30.85 -2.30
N GLU A 204 0.32 31.85 -2.64
CA GLU A 204 -0.07 33.06 -3.36
C GLU A 204 -0.55 32.71 -4.77
N SER A 205 0.24 31.94 -5.52
CA SER A 205 -0.14 31.53 -6.88
C SER A 205 -1.38 30.63 -6.90
N ALA A 206 -1.57 29.78 -5.89
CA ALA A 206 -2.79 28.99 -5.77
C ALA A 206 -4.02 29.85 -5.44
N ARG A 207 -3.86 30.81 -4.53
CA ARG A 207 -4.91 31.79 -4.18
C ARG A 207 -5.34 32.63 -5.40
N GLU A 208 -4.38 33.12 -6.19
CA GLU A 208 -4.67 33.87 -7.42
C GLU A 208 -5.50 33.05 -8.43
N ILE A 209 -5.14 31.78 -8.61
CA ILE A 209 -5.86 30.84 -9.47
C ILE A 209 -7.29 30.58 -8.96
N ILE A 210 -7.46 30.42 -7.65
CA ILE A 210 -8.78 30.24 -7.05
C ILE A 210 -9.64 31.49 -7.26
N LEU A 211 -9.09 32.67 -6.96
CA LEU A 211 -9.83 33.93 -7.03
C LEU A 211 -10.24 34.33 -8.44
N SER A 212 -9.50 33.89 -9.46
CA SER A 212 -9.90 34.14 -10.86
C SER A 212 -11.20 33.42 -11.23
N LEU A 213 -11.57 32.35 -10.52
CA LEU A 213 -12.82 31.61 -10.71
C LEU A 213 -13.97 32.10 -9.83
N THR A 214 -13.69 32.80 -8.73
CA THR A 214 -14.72 33.24 -7.77
C THR A 214 -15.44 34.52 -8.16
N GLY A 215 -14.93 35.28 -9.13
CA GLY A 215 -15.54 36.54 -9.62
C GLY A 215 -16.79 36.37 -10.49
N HIS A 216 -17.38 35.18 -10.51
CA HIS A 216 -18.41 34.80 -11.45
C HIS A 216 -19.68 34.33 -10.73
N ASN A 217 -20.70 35.19 -10.73
CA ASN A 217 -21.94 34.98 -9.93
C ASN A 217 -22.82 33.81 -10.39
N ALA A 218 -22.57 33.21 -11.56
CA ALA A 218 -23.41 32.15 -12.11
C ALA A 218 -22.68 30.80 -12.07
N PRO A 219 -23.23 29.79 -11.37
CA PRO A 219 -22.72 28.44 -11.42
C PRO A 219 -22.82 27.84 -12.83
N ILE A 220 -22.03 26.80 -13.09
CA ILE A 220 -22.03 26.03 -14.34
C ILE A 220 -22.43 24.57 -14.10
N ALA A 221 -23.04 24.00 -15.15
CA ALA A 221 -23.29 22.59 -15.29
C ALA A 221 -22.42 22.05 -16.43
N THR A 222 -21.72 20.95 -16.18
CA THR A 222 -20.95 20.28 -17.24
C THR A 222 -21.89 19.47 -18.13
N ASP A 223 -21.48 19.19 -19.38
CA ASP A 223 -22.29 18.35 -20.28
C ASP A 223 -22.51 16.94 -19.69
N LEU A 224 -21.52 16.39 -18.98
CA LEU A 224 -21.71 15.13 -18.25
C LEU A 224 -22.87 15.18 -17.24
N GLN A 225 -23.02 16.30 -16.50
CA GLN A 225 -24.12 16.46 -15.54
C GLN A 225 -25.47 16.54 -16.26
N LYS A 226 -25.57 17.38 -17.31
CA LYS A 226 -26.79 17.53 -18.12
C LYS A 226 -27.20 16.19 -18.76
N GLN A 227 -26.27 15.50 -19.39
CA GLN A 227 -26.51 14.24 -20.09
C GLN A 227 -26.96 13.12 -19.15
N MET A 228 -26.32 12.97 -17.98
CA MET A 228 -26.67 11.89 -17.06
C MET A 228 -27.89 12.19 -16.17
N VAL A 229 -28.10 13.46 -15.80
CA VAL A 229 -29.17 13.85 -14.88
C VAL A 229 -30.42 14.32 -15.63
N ASP A 230 -30.27 15.24 -16.57
CA ASP A 230 -31.40 15.87 -17.27
C ASP A 230 -31.88 15.00 -18.45
N GLU A 231 -30.96 14.39 -19.21
CA GLU A 231 -31.27 13.52 -20.35
C GLU A 231 -31.37 12.02 -19.98
N GLY A 232 -30.93 11.63 -18.78
CA GLY A 232 -31.03 10.26 -18.27
C GLY A 232 -30.09 9.22 -18.93
N LYS A 233 -29.02 9.67 -19.60
CA LYS A 233 -28.05 8.81 -20.29
C LYS A 233 -27.20 7.97 -19.32
N SER A 234 -26.84 6.74 -19.72
CA SER A 234 -25.78 5.98 -19.05
C SER A 234 -24.40 6.56 -19.36
N LEU A 235 -23.38 6.23 -18.54
CA LEU A 235 -22.06 6.84 -18.69
C LEU A 235 -21.46 6.61 -20.08
N ASP A 236 -21.65 5.44 -20.70
CA ASP A 236 -21.16 5.14 -22.05
C ASP A 236 -21.90 5.88 -23.19
N GLU A 237 -23.10 6.39 -22.93
CA GLU A 237 -23.89 7.19 -23.87
C GLU A 237 -23.52 8.68 -23.83
N THR A 238 -22.85 9.13 -22.78
CA THR A 238 -22.37 10.52 -22.63
C THR A 238 -21.22 10.84 -23.59
N SER A 239 -21.02 12.11 -23.93
CA SER A 239 -19.89 12.53 -24.78
C SER A 239 -18.54 12.08 -24.19
N ALA A 240 -18.36 12.23 -22.87
CA ALA A 240 -17.15 11.81 -22.16
C ALA A 240 -16.94 10.29 -22.19
N GLY A 241 -18.00 9.51 -21.97
CA GLY A 241 -17.93 8.06 -22.04
C GLY A 241 -17.68 7.54 -23.45
N GLN A 242 -18.31 8.14 -24.46
CA GLN A 242 -18.05 7.83 -25.88
C GLN A 242 -16.61 8.16 -26.28
N GLY A 243 -16.09 9.31 -25.85
CA GLY A 243 -14.70 9.70 -26.06
C GLY A 243 -13.72 8.67 -25.48
N LEU A 244 -13.92 8.29 -24.21
CA LEU A 244 -13.09 7.28 -23.54
C LEU A 244 -13.24 5.89 -24.20
N ARG A 245 -14.47 5.47 -24.53
CA ARG A 245 -14.76 4.19 -25.19
C ARG A 245 -14.10 4.12 -26.56
N SER A 246 -14.12 5.19 -27.35
CA SER A 246 -13.46 5.27 -28.64
C SER A 246 -11.95 5.03 -28.52
N GLU A 247 -11.30 5.64 -27.52
CA GLU A 247 -9.88 5.43 -27.25
C GLU A 247 -9.57 4.01 -26.77
N LEU A 248 -10.37 3.44 -25.86
CA LEU A 248 -10.24 2.03 -25.44
C LEU A 248 -10.40 1.05 -26.62
N LEU A 249 -11.31 1.34 -27.56
CA LEU A 249 -11.52 0.53 -28.75
C LEU A 249 -10.38 0.68 -29.79
N LYS A 250 -9.75 1.85 -29.88
CA LYS A 250 -8.53 2.05 -30.69
C LYS A 250 -7.36 1.27 -30.10
N GLU A 251 -7.15 1.36 -28.79
CA GLU A 251 -6.13 0.62 -28.06
C GLU A 251 -6.32 -0.89 -28.23
N ARG A 252 -7.55 -1.39 -28.05
CA ARG A 252 -7.90 -2.79 -28.30
C ARG A 252 -7.55 -3.23 -29.72
N ARG A 253 -7.89 -2.42 -30.74
CA ARG A 253 -7.58 -2.74 -32.15
C ARG A 253 -6.07 -2.85 -32.37
N LYS A 254 -5.29 -1.91 -31.82
CA LYS A 254 -3.83 -1.94 -31.89
C LYS A 254 -3.25 -3.21 -31.24
N LEU A 255 -3.67 -3.51 -30.01
CA LEU A 255 -3.23 -4.71 -29.28
C LEU A 255 -3.62 -6.01 -30.02
N THR A 256 -4.80 -6.03 -30.66
CA THR A 256 -5.26 -7.18 -31.45
C THR A 256 -4.40 -7.38 -32.70
N GLN A 257 -4.03 -6.28 -33.38
CA GLN A 257 -3.14 -6.34 -34.53
C GLN A 257 -1.75 -6.82 -34.13
N GLU A 258 -1.14 -6.25 -33.08
CA GLU A 258 0.19 -6.64 -32.58
C GLU A 258 0.21 -8.12 -32.15
N ARG A 259 -0.87 -8.61 -31.52
CA ARG A 259 -1.04 -10.03 -31.21
C ARG A 259 -1.12 -10.89 -32.45
N GLN A 260 -1.84 -10.45 -33.49
CA GLN A 260 -1.97 -11.21 -34.73
C GLN A 260 -0.63 -11.34 -35.46
N GLU A 261 0.17 -10.28 -35.47
CA GLU A 261 1.54 -10.29 -35.99
C GLU A 261 2.40 -11.29 -35.19
N LEU A 262 2.28 -11.28 -33.86
CA LEU A 262 3.00 -12.20 -32.99
C LEU A 262 2.62 -13.69 -33.24
N LEU A 263 1.35 -13.98 -33.48
CA LEU A 263 0.89 -15.34 -33.83
C LEU A 263 1.51 -15.84 -35.15
N THR A 264 1.76 -14.96 -36.13
CA THR A 264 2.47 -15.36 -37.36
C THR A 264 3.93 -15.69 -37.11
N LEU A 265 4.59 -15.00 -36.16
CA LEU A 265 5.97 -15.30 -35.76
C LEU A 265 6.07 -16.61 -34.98
N ILE A 266 5.08 -16.91 -34.14
CA ILE A 266 4.98 -18.20 -33.42
C ILE A 266 4.91 -19.35 -34.43
N GLU A 267 4.08 -19.25 -35.47
CA GLU A 267 3.96 -20.30 -36.48
C GLU A 267 5.29 -20.50 -37.24
N ALA A 268 5.96 -19.41 -37.61
CA ALA A 268 7.27 -19.49 -38.26
C ALA A 268 8.37 -20.08 -37.36
N ALA A 269 8.28 -19.89 -36.03
CA ALA A 269 9.19 -20.51 -35.06
C ALA A 269 8.92 -22.01 -34.93
N LYS A 270 7.64 -22.42 -34.94
CA LYS A 270 7.23 -23.84 -34.95
C LYS A 270 7.74 -24.58 -36.18
N GLU A 271 7.62 -23.99 -37.36
CA GLU A 271 8.14 -24.56 -38.61
C GLU A 271 9.66 -24.77 -38.58
N LYS A 272 10.38 -23.91 -37.86
CA LYS A 272 11.85 -24.01 -37.67
C LYS A 272 12.26 -24.90 -36.50
N HIS A 273 11.31 -25.46 -35.76
CA HIS A 273 11.53 -26.22 -34.52
C HIS A 273 12.37 -25.44 -33.48
N ASP A 274 12.20 -24.12 -33.42
CA ASP A 274 12.86 -23.24 -32.45
C ASP A 274 11.99 -23.06 -31.21
N VAL A 275 12.14 -24.01 -30.26
CA VAL A 275 11.30 -24.12 -29.06
C VAL A 275 11.46 -22.91 -28.12
N ASP A 276 12.68 -22.41 -27.96
CA ASP A 276 12.96 -21.27 -27.07
C ASP A 276 12.30 -19.98 -27.61
N THR A 277 12.34 -19.78 -28.93
CA THR A 277 11.68 -18.63 -29.58
C THR A 277 10.16 -18.78 -29.57
N GLU A 278 9.64 -19.99 -29.78
CA GLU A 278 8.20 -20.28 -29.68
C GLU A 278 7.65 -19.93 -28.29
N GLU A 279 8.30 -20.40 -27.22
CA GLU A 279 7.88 -20.18 -25.84
C GLU A 279 7.88 -18.69 -25.48
N ALA A 280 8.95 -17.96 -25.83
CA ALA A 280 9.05 -16.52 -25.56
C ALA A 280 7.99 -15.68 -26.31
N LEU A 281 7.68 -16.03 -27.56
CA LEU A 281 6.64 -15.36 -28.33
C LEU A 281 5.23 -15.72 -27.82
N GLN A 282 5.03 -16.97 -27.37
CA GLN A 282 3.76 -17.42 -26.79
C GLN A 282 3.45 -16.66 -25.48
N GLU A 283 4.43 -16.50 -24.58
CA GLU A 283 4.27 -15.68 -23.37
C GLU A 283 3.83 -14.25 -23.69
N GLU A 284 4.43 -13.63 -24.71
CA GLU A 284 4.10 -12.26 -25.09
C GLU A 284 2.70 -12.19 -25.76
N SER A 285 2.28 -13.22 -26.50
CA SER A 285 0.91 -13.34 -27.04
C SER A 285 -0.14 -13.49 -25.94
N ASP A 286 0.18 -14.24 -24.89
CA ASP A 286 -0.70 -14.40 -23.74
C ASP A 286 -0.82 -13.09 -22.96
N ARG A 287 0.26 -12.31 -22.86
CA ARG A 287 0.19 -10.93 -22.31
C ARG A 287 -0.75 -10.04 -23.13
N TYR A 288 -0.65 -10.04 -24.46
CA TYR A 288 -1.58 -9.28 -25.30
C TYR A 288 -3.04 -9.72 -25.10
N THR A 289 -3.30 -11.01 -24.89
CA THR A 289 -4.64 -11.53 -24.60
C THR A 289 -5.23 -10.91 -23.33
N VAL A 290 -4.43 -10.80 -22.26
CA VAL A 290 -4.85 -10.15 -21.01
C VAL A 290 -5.13 -8.66 -21.23
N LEU A 291 -4.28 -7.95 -21.98
CA LEU A 291 -4.45 -6.53 -22.25
C LEU A 291 -5.70 -6.25 -23.10
N ILE A 292 -5.96 -7.05 -24.13
CA ILE A 292 -7.17 -6.97 -24.96
C ILE A 292 -8.42 -7.15 -24.09
N LYS A 293 -8.44 -8.20 -23.25
CA LYS A 293 -9.57 -8.47 -22.35
C LYS A 293 -9.78 -7.32 -21.36
N ARG A 294 -8.71 -6.77 -20.78
CA ARG A 294 -8.79 -5.61 -19.88
C ARG A 294 -9.39 -4.39 -20.59
N ALA A 295 -9.00 -4.11 -21.83
CA ALA A 295 -9.57 -3.01 -22.62
C ALA A 295 -11.06 -3.23 -22.91
N GLU A 296 -11.47 -4.47 -23.20
CA GLU A 296 -12.89 -4.83 -23.41
C GLU A 296 -13.73 -4.69 -22.15
N ASP A 297 -13.24 -5.22 -21.03
CA ASP A 297 -13.93 -5.12 -19.74
C ASP A 297 -14.04 -3.66 -19.28
N SER A 298 -13.00 -2.84 -19.51
CA SER A 298 -13.01 -1.40 -19.24
C SER A 298 -14.03 -0.65 -20.11
N ALA A 299 -14.21 -1.05 -21.37
CA ALA A 299 -15.21 -0.46 -22.25
C ALA A 299 -16.64 -0.87 -21.85
N LYS A 300 -16.85 -2.14 -21.45
CA LYS A 300 -18.14 -2.64 -20.96
C LYS A 300 -18.54 -1.98 -19.64
N ALA A 301 -17.57 -1.75 -18.75
CA ALA A 301 -17.82 -1.13 -17.44
C ALA A 301 -18.34 0.33 -17.52
N LEU A 302 -18.23 1.00 -18.67
CA LEU A 302 -18.84 2.30 -18.91
C LEU A 302 -20.37 2.22 -19.04
N SER A 303 -20.94 1.04 -19.33
CA SER A 303 -22.39 0.82 -19.41
C SER A 303 -23.01 0.76 -18.01
N ILE A 304 -23.00 1.90 -17.32
CA ILE A 304 -23.50 2.04 -15.96
C ILE A 304 -24.36 3.30 -15.85
N SER A 305 -25.53 3.15 -15.22
CA SER A 305 -26.44 4.26 -14.96
C SER A 305 -25.97 5.10 -13.78
N MET A 306 -26.46 6.34 -13.70
CA MET A 306 -26.19 7.24 -12.58
C MET A 306 -26.52 6.62 -11.21
N THR A 307 -27.68 5.98 -11.06
CA THR A 307 -28.09 5.36 -9.79
C THR A 307 -27.09 4.29 -9.34
N ASN A 308 -26.61 3.47 -10.28
CA ASN A 308 -25.63 2.43 -9.99
C ASN A 308 -24.24 3.01 -9.69
N LEU A 309 -23.86 4.12 -10.33
CA LEU A 309 -22.62 4.85 -10.02
C LEU A 309 -22.61 5.35 -8.56
N ILE A 310 -23.68 6.03 -8.15
CA ILE A 310 -23.81 6.55 -6.78
C ILE A 310 -23.81 5.39 -5.77
N LEU A 311 -24.56 4.32 -6.04
CA LEU A 311 -24.60 3.14 -5.18
C LEU A 311 -23.21 2.49 -5.03
N LYS A 312 -22.48 2.31 -6.14
CA LYS A 312 -21.13 1.73 -6.14
C LYS A 312 -20.15 2.60 -5.35
N ARG A 313 -20.24 3.93 -5.51
CA ARG A 313 -19.45 4.90 -4.74
C ARG A 313 -19.78 4.82 -3.25
N ASP A 314 -21.05 4.83 -2.88
CA ASP A 314 -21.49 4.83 -1.48
C ASP A 314 -21.10 3.52 -0.77
N LEU A 315 -21.21 2.37 -1.45
CA LEU A 315 -20.71 1.08 -0.95
C LEU A 315 -19.20 1.11 -0.71
N ARG A 316 -18.44 1.67 -1.67
CA ARG A 316 -16.98 1.81 -1.55
C ARG A 316 -16.59 2.71 -0.39
N ILE A 317 -17.26 3.86 -0.23
CA ILE A 317 -17.07 4.77 0.90
C ILE A 317 -17.38 4.06 2.20
N ALA A 318 -18.51 3.35 2.31
CA ALA A 318 -18.89 2.63 3.52
C ALA A 318 -17.86 1.57 3.91
N GLN A 319 -17.35 0.81 2.94
CA GLN A 319 -16.30 -0.17 3.15
C GLN A 319 -15.00 0.49 3.64
N MET A 320 -14.53 1.54 2.97
CA MET A 320 -13.33 2.26 3.37
C MET A 320 -13.48 2.90 4.76
N THR A 321 -14.63 3.51 5.07
CA THR A 321 -14.89 4.05 6.42
C THR A 321 -14.89 2.95 7.48
N LYS A 322 -15.41 1.76 7.18
CA LYS A 322 -15.36 0.62 8.09
C LYS A 322 -13.92 0.18 8.34
N GLU A 323 -13.14 -0.02 7.28
CA GLU A 323 -11.72 -0.40 7.37
C GLU A 323 -10.90 0.64 8.14
N MET A 324 -11.13 1.94 7.89
CA MET A 324 -10.47 3.03 8.62
C MET A 324 -10.83 3.03 10.11
N ARG A 325 -12.10 2.80 10.48
CA ARG A 325 -12.50 2.66 11.89
C ARG A 325 -11.85 1.46 12.56
N GLU A 326 -11.76 0.32 11.87
CA GLU A 326 -11.10 -0.88 12.42
C GLU A 326 -9.62 -0.62 12.68
N VAL A 327 -8.94 0.03 11.73
CA VAL A 327 -7.55 0.46 11.88
C VAL A 327 -7.38 1.45 13.04
N GLN A 328 -8.25 2.45 13.14
CA GLN A 328 -8.20 3.45 14.21
C GLN A 328 -8.45 2.82 15.59
N ASN A 329 -9.43 1.92 15.71
CA ASN A 329 -9.71 1.17 16.93
C ASN A 329 -8.52 0.29 17.33
N GLU A 330 -7.86 -0.35 16.36
CA GLU A 330 -6.65 -1.15 16.58
C GLU A 330 -5.49 -0.26 17.06
N TYR A 331 -5.30 0.92 16.47
CA TYR A 331 -4.32 1.91 16.93
C TYR A 331 -4.60 2.38 18.36
N GLU A 332 -5.84 2.72 18.68
CA GLU A 332 -6.23 3.18 20.02
C GLU A 332 -6.05 2.08 21.06
N MET A 333 -6.47 0.84 20.74
CA MET A 333 -6.29 -0.32 21.62
C MET A 333 -4.80 -0.59 21.87
N ASN A 334 -3.98 -0.57 20.82
CA ASN A 334 -2.53 -0.72 20.94
C ASN A 334 -1.91 0.40 21.79
N PHE A 335 -2.38 1.65 21.65
CA PHE A 335 -1.92 2.77 22.46
C PHE A 335 -2.31 2.63 23.94
N ARG A 336 -3.53 2.15 24.23
CA ARG A 336 -3.96 1.83 25.61
C ARG A 336 -3.12 0.71 26.23
N LEU A 337 -2.89 -0.38 25.49
CA LEU A 337 -2.03 -1.48 25.93
C LEU A 337 -0.59 -1.02 26.22
N MET A 338 -0.06 -0.10 25.42
CA MET A 338 1.26 0.50 25.68
C MET A 338 1.34 1.27 27.01
N ARG A 339 0.32 2.07 27.33
CA ARG A 339 0.29 2.78 28.62
C ARG A 339 0.25 1.80 29.80
N LEU A 340 -0.52 0.72 29.68
CA LEU A 340 -0.58 -0.32 30.72
C LEU A 340 0.76 -1.04 30.90
N ASP A 341 1.46 -1.37 29.82
CA ASP A 341 2.79 -1.97 29.90
C ASP A 341 3.82 -1.03 30.52
N GLN A 342 3.77 0.28 30.22
CA GLN A 342 4.65 1.26 30.89
C GLN A 342 4.42 1.30 32.40
N ILE A 343 3.16 1.29 32.85
CA ILE A 343 2.81 1.25 34.27
C ILE A 343 3.33 -0.04 34.93
N LYS A 344 3.19 -1.20 34.25
CA LYS A 344 3.70 -2.48 34.77
C LYS A 344 5.22 -2.51 34.90
N VAL A 345 5.94 -1.97 33.91
CA VAL A 345 7.41 -1.88 33.94
C VAL A 345 7.87 -0.99 35.07
N GLU A 346 7.22 0.17 35.28
CA GLU A 346 7.56 1.09 36.35
C GLU A 346 7.30 0.46 37.74
N ASN A 347 6.15 -0.19 37.91
CA ASN A 347 5.84 -0.92 39.15
C ASN A 347 6.85 -2.03 39.43
N GLY A 348 7.24 -2.81 38.42
CA GLY A 348 8.27 -3.85 38.55
C GLY A 348 9.64 -3.28 38.91
N ARG A 349 9.99 -2.08 38.42
CA ARG A 349 11.23 -1.38 38.77
C ARG A 349 11.24 -0.95 40.23
N ILE A 350 10.11 -0.41 40.72
CA ILE A 350 9.92 -0.03 42.12
C ILE A 350 10.03 -1.26 43.04
N GLU A 351 9.39 -2.37 42.69
CA GLU A 351 9.49 -3.64 43.44
C GLU A 351 10.92 -4.17 43.51
N LEU A 352 11.66 -4.14 42.39
CA LEU A 352 13.05 -4.59 42.33
C LEU A 352 13.97 -3.71 43.20
N GLU A 353 13.72 -2.41 43.23
CA GLU A 353 14.45 -1.47 44.09
C GLU A 353 14.18 -1.73 45.57
N ASN A 354 12.92 -1.98 45.93
CA ASN A 354 12.52 -2.34 47.29
C ASN A 354 13.17 -3.67 47.74
N GLN A 355 13.21 -4.69 46.86
CA GLN A 355 13.91 -5.94 47.15
C GLN A 355 15.42 -5.77 47.32
N ARG A 356 16.04 -4.89 46.52
CA ARG A 356 17.48 -4.55 46.66
C ARG A 356 17.77 -3.83 47.97
N LYS A 357 16.88 -2.94 48.43
CA LYS A 357 16.97 -2.27 49.73
C LYS A 357 16.86 -3.28 50.89
N LEU A 358 15.89 -4.21 50.84
CA LEU A 358 15.78 -5.30 51.82
C LEU A 358 17.03 -6.20 51.85
N ARG A 359 17.57 -6.59 50.69
CA ARG A 359 18.80 -7.41 50.60
C ARG A 359 20.03 -6.70 51.14
N ARG A 360 20.14 -5.37 50.99
CA ARG A 360 21.22 -4.58 51.58
C ARG A 360 21.12 -4.54 53.11
N GLN A 361 19.92 -4.43 53.67
CA GLN A 361 19.70 -4.51 55.11
C GLN A 361 19.95 -5.92 55.67
N GLY A 362 19.63 -6.98 54.92
CA GLY A 362 19.96 -8.37 55.29
C GLY A 362 21.46 -8.69 55.28
N LYS A 363 22.22 -8.17 54.29
CA LYS A 363 23.68 -8.39 54.19
C LYS A 363 24.51 -7.65 55.25
N LEU A 364 24.00 -6.57 55.82
CA LEU A 364 24.65 -5.89 56.95
C LEU A 364 24.55 -6.71 58.25
N LYS A 365 23.52 -7.57 58.38
CA LYS A 365 23.37 -8.45 59.54
C LYS A 365 24.11 -9.79 59.42
N SER A 366 24.51 -10.21 58.22
CA SER A 366 25.15 -11.52 57.98
C SER A 366 26.69 -11.47 57.82
N LYS A 367 27.33 -10.33 58.08
CA LYS A 367 28.81 -10.19 58.07
C LYS A 367 29.46 -10.36 59.45
N ALA A 368 28.69 -10.83 60.43
CA ALA A 368 29.15 -11.18 61.77
C ALA A 368 28.91 -12.67 62.07
N SER A 369 29.51 -13.56 61.27
CA SER A 369 29.80 -14.96 61.65
C SER A 369 30.55 -15.68 60.53
N THR A 370 31.87 -15.81 60.71
CA THR A 370 32.71 -16.83 60.06
C THR A 370 32.54 -18.16 60.78
N SER A 371 32.37 -19.27 60.05
CA SER A 371 33.23 -20.46 60.18
C SER A 371 32.76 -21.65 59.31
N THR A 372 33.76 -22.25 58.65
CA THR A 372 34.03 -23.70 58.47
C THR A 372 33.25 -24.57 57.45
N THR A 373 34.08 -25.16 56.57
CA THR A 373 34.21 -26.56 56.13
C THR A 373 33.22 -27.20 55.14
N ASP A 374 33.82 -27.57 54.00
CA ASP A 374 33.94 -28.91 53.42
C ASP A 374 32.84 -29.58 52.55
N THR A 375 33.41 -30.13 51.47
CA THR A 375 33.11 -31.35 50.69
C THR A 375 31.87 -31.47 49.80
N ASN A 376 32.18 -31.60 48.51
CA ASN A 376 31.70 -32.57 47.52
C ASN A 376 30.54 -33.50 47.92
N SER A 377 29.55 -33.62 47.01
CA SER A 377 29.09 -34.89 46.38
C SER A 377 27.71 -34.66 45.75
N GLN A 378 27.60 -34.85 44.44
CA GLN A 378 26.97 -36.00 43.75
C GLN A 378 25.42 -36.01 43.73
N LEU A 379 24.93 -36.10 42.48
CA LEU A 379 23.68 -36.70 41.98
C LEU A 379 23.39 -38.08 42.65
N PRO A 380 22.29 -38.83 42.35
CA PRO A 380 21.15 -38.64 41.43
C PRO A 380 19.77 -39.05 42.03
N GLY A 381 18.69 -38.91 41.27
CA GLY A 381 17.39 -39.51 41.59
C GLY A 381 16.55 -39.75 40.35
N GLN A 382 16.07 -40.97 40.20
CA GLN A 382 15.65 -41.64 38.96
C GLN A 382 14.30 -41.19 38.37
N ARG A 383 14.15 -41.48 37.07
CA ARG A 383 12.90 -41.56 36.29
C ARG A 383 11.84 -42.43 36.98
N PRO A 384 10.57 -42.22 36.61
CA PRO A 384 9.81 -43.32 36.02
C PRO A 384 9.17 -42.95 34.67
N GLU A 385 8.76 -44.01 33.98
CA GLU A 385 8.46 -44.10 32.55
C GLU A 385 7.09 -43.60 32.09
N LYS A 386 7.09 -43.22 30.81
CA LYS A 386 6.10 -43.44 29.73
C LYS A 386 4.61 -43.39 30.05
N GLY A 387 3.97 -42.36 29.49
CA GLY A 387 2.56 -42.34 29.10
C GLY A 387 2.36 -41.68 27.74
N LYS A 388 2.15 -42.53 26.72
CA LYS A 388 1.36 -42.34 25.49
C LYS A 388 1.54 -41.06 24.64
N GLY A 389 2.17 -41.26 23.48
CA GLY A 389 1.69 -40.75 22.18
C GLY A 389 1.80 -39.25 21.94
N ASN A 390 3.00 -38.77 21.61
CA ASN A 390 3.14 -37.57 20.79
C ASN A 390 4.10 -37.87 19.65
N MET A 391 3.67 -37.56 18.43
CA MET A 391 4.50 -37.60 17.22
C MET A 391 5.82 -36.85 17.47
N PRO A 392 6.96 -37.39 17.00
CA PRO A 392 8.25 -36.77 17.22
C PRO A 392 8.35 -35.42 16.52
N ALA A 393 8.67 -34.39 17.30
CA ALA A 393 8.97 -33.04 16.86
C ALA A 393 10.14 -33.03 15.84
N THR A 394 9.81 -33.15 14.57
CA THR A 394 10.74 -33.01 13.45
C THR A 394 10.38 -31.73 12.68
N LYS A 395 11.28 -30.74 12.77
CA LYS A 395 11.41 -29.47 12.02
C LYS A 395 10.12 -28.89 11.41
N ILE A 396 9.53 -27.91 12.11
CA ILE A 396 8.46 -27.06 11.60
C ILE A 396 9.07 -26.11 10.54
N GLY A 397 8.99 -26.47 9.27
CA GLY A 397 9.37 -25.59 8.15
C GLY A 397 8.28 -24.55 7.92
N ILE A 398 8.47 -23.34 8.46
CA ILE A 398 7.62 -22.18 8.17
C ILE A 398 8.43 -21.19 7.33
N SER A 399 7.82 -20.72 6.25
CA SER A 399 8.35 -19.69 5.39
C SER A 399 7.30 -18.60 5.20
N VAL A 400 7.71 -17.34 5.36
CA VAL A 400 6.82 -16.19 5.22
C VAL A 400 7.50 -15.12 4.38
N SER A 401 6.75 -14.55 3.44
CA SER A 401 7.20 -13.45 2.59
C SER A 401 6.02 -12.55 2.27
N ILE A 402 6.17 -11.24 2.51
CA ILE A 402 5.15 -10.22 2.25
C ILE A 402 5.82 -9.04 1.54
N SER A 403 5.25 -8.58 0.44
CA SER A 403 5.72 -7.39 -0.29
C SER A 403 4.58 -6.71 -1.04
N LYS A 404 4.31 -5.43 -0.77
CA LYS A 404 3.10 -4.73 -1.24
C LYS A 404 1.83 -5.52 -0.90
N SER A 405 1.05 -5.93 -1.91
CA SER A 405 -0.14 -6.76 -1.77
C SER A 405 0.14 -8.26 -1.90
N PHE A 406 1.37 -8.66 -2.28
CA PHE A 406 1.73 -10.05 -2.54
C PHE A 406 2.23 -10.75 -1.28
N TYR A 407 1.90 -12.02 -1.14
CA TYR A 407 2.35 -12.84 -0.03
C TYR A 407 2.55 -14.31 -0.41
N ILE A 408 3.49 -14.95 0.29
CA ILE A 408 3.61 -16.40 0.39
C ILE A 408 3.71 -16.75 1.87
N LEU A 409 2.79 -17.59 2.33
CA LEU A 409 2.66 -18.04 3.71
C LEU A 409 2.62 -19.56 3.71
N GLN A 410 3.70 -20.18 4.17
CA GLN A 410 3.88 -21.62 4.13
C GLN A 410 4.11 -22.14 5.55
N SER A 411 3.36 -23.17 5.91
CA SER A 411 3.59 -23.97 7.11
C SER A 411 3.49 -25.46 6.75
N PRO A 412 3.80 -26.37 7.69
CA PRO A 412 3.57 -27.80 7.47
C PRO A 412 2.11 -28.17 7.17
N MET A 413 1.15 -27.33 7.56
CA MET A 413 -0.29 -27.63 7.49
C MET A 413 -0.98 -26.98 6.30
N CYS A 414 -0.48 -25.83 5.83
CA CYS A 414 -1.10 -25.11 4.72
C CYS A 414 -0.11 -24.20 3.99
N LEU A 415 -0.45 -23.94 2.74
CA LEU A 415 0.15 -22.92 1.90
C LEU A 415 -0.96 -21.91 1.54
N SER A 416 -0.67 -20.63 1.74
CA SER A 416 -1.51 -19.52 1.26
C SER A 416 -0.62 -18.54 0.51
N CYS A 417 -0.92 -18.32 -0.76
CA CYS A 417 -0.24 -17.33 -1.59
C CYS A 417 -1.26 -16.70 -2.54
N ASN A 418 -0.99 -15.49 -2.99
CA ASN A 418 -1.81 -14.78 -3.99
C ASN A 418 -1.02 -14.43 -5.26
N GLU A 419 0.11 -15.11 -5.47
CA GLU A 419 0.87 -15.03 -6.71
C GLU A 419 0.32 -16.04 -7.71
N VAL A 420 -0.14 -15.56 -8.87
CA VAL A 420 -0.94 -16.34 -9.83
C VAL A 420 -0.13 -17.52 -10.36
N GLU A 421 1.12 -17.26 -10.78
CA GLU A 421 2.01 -18.32 -11.29
C GLU A 421 2.21 -19.42 -10.22
N LEU A 422 2.33 -19.07 -8.94
CA LEU A 422 2.50 -20.06 -7.86
C LEU A 422 1.20 -20.80 -7.51
N GLN A 423 0.03 -20.20 -7.73
CA GLN A 423 -1.27 -20.84 -7.51
C GLN A 423 -1.56 -21.90 -8.58
N GLU A 424 -1.16 -21.67 -9.83
CA GLU A 424 -1.37 -22.61 -10.95
C GLU A 424 -0.54 -23.89 -10.80
N PHE A 425 0.59 -23.83 -10.09
CA PHE A 425 1.50 -24.97 -9.89
C PHE A 425 1.22 -25.80 -8.63
N GLN A 426 0.03 -25.69 -8.03
CA GLN A 426 -0.37 -26.49 -6.87
C GLN A 426 -0.68 -27.96 -7.26
N ASP A 427 0.36 -28.71 -7.62
CA ASP A 427 0.31 -30.12 -8.01
C ASP A 427 0.43 -31.06 -6.79
N GLY A 428 -0.16 -30.67 -5.65
CA GLY A 428 -0.10 -31.44 -4.39
C GLY A 428 1.29 -31.57 -3.74
N LYS A 429 2.34 -30.97 -4.32
CA LYS A 429 3.72 -30.99 -3.80
C LYS A 429 3.91 -29.96 -2.69
N ARG A 430 4.50 -30.36 -1.56
CA ARG A 430 4.74 -29.46 -0.43
C ARG A 430 5.93 -28.54 -0.72
N MET A 431 5.77 -27.27 -0.39
CA MET A 431 6.80 -26.24 -0.51
C MET A 431 7.66 -26.21 0.77
N GLU A 432 8.99 -26.21 0.63
CA GLU A 432 9.95 -26.20 1.73
C GLU A 432 10.61 -24.84 1.95
N LEU A 433 10.79 -24.06 0.88
CA LEU A 433 11.38 -22.73 0.93
C LEU A 433 10.66 -21.85 -0.07
N ALA A 434 10.35 -20.62 0.35
CA ALA A 434 9.77 -19.62 -0.53
C ALA A 434 10.35 -18.24 -0.21
N CYS A 435 10.63 -17.48 -1.24
CA CYS A 435 10.93 -16.07 -1.12
C CYS A 435 10.27 -15.31 -2.27
N LEU A 436 9.70 -14.15 -1.96
CA LEU A 436 9.06 -13.27 -2.93
C LEU A 436 9.40 -11.81 -2.61
N ILE A 437 9.51 -11.01 -3.66
CA ILE A 437 9.53 -9.55 -3.58
C ILE A 437 8.73 -8.96 -4.74
N ALA A 438 7.97 -7.91 -4.47
CA ALA A 438 7.28 -7.18 -5.54
C ALA A 438 8.29 -6.40 -6.39
N VAL A 439 8.12 -6.43 -7.72
CA VAL A 439 8.88 -5.61 -8.67
C VAL A 439 7.92 -4.88 -9.59
N SER A 440 8.07 -3.56 -9.75
CA SER A 440 7.13 -2.72 -10.51
C SER A 440 5.66 -2.91 -10.07
N ASP A 441 4.67 -2.56 -10.91
CA ASP A 441 3.29 -2.35 -10.44
C ASP A 441 2.38 -3.58 -10.47
N GLN A 442 2.77 -4.72 -11.07
CA GLN A 442 1.99 -5.98 -11.03
C GLN A 442 2.84 -7.26 -11.16
N ARG A 443 4.17 -7.21 -10.99
CA ARG A 443 5.03 -8.40 -11.10
C ARG A 443 5.69 -8.68 -9.76
N THR A 444 6.04 -9.94 -9.56
CA THR A 444 6.85 -10.37 -8.43
C THR A 444 8.05 -11.13 -8.94
N VAL A 445 9.13 -11.05 -8.18
CA VAL A 445 10.26 -11.94 -8.30
C VAL A 445 10.15 -12.92 -7.16
N TRP A 446 10.06 -14.20 -7.49
CA TRP A 446 9.99 -15.25 -6.49
C TRP A 446 10.89 -16.43 -6.85
N ILE A 447 11.32 -17.14 -5.81
CA ILE A 447 11.99 -18.44 -5.90
C ILE A 447 11.39 -19.36 -4.85
N VAL A 448 11.09 -20.59 -5.25
CA VAL A 448 10.49 -21.61 -4.39
C VAL A 448 11.20 -22.95 -4.55
N ARG A 449 11.31 -23.69 -3.45
CA ARG A 449 11.72 -25.09 -3.42
C ARG A 449 10.55 -25.94 -2.96
N TYR A 450 10.25 -26.99 -3.70
CA TYR A 450 9.31 -28.05 -3.32
C TYR A 450 10.06 -29.28 -2.78
N GLU A 451 9.33 -30.20 -2.16
CA GLU A 451 9.82 -31.53 -1.79
C GLU A 451 10.52 -32.21 -2.98
N ASN A 452 11.57 -32.99 -2.68
CA ASN A 452 12.48 -33.65 -3.65
C ASN A 452 13.42 -32.71 -4.41
N ASN A 453 13.77 -31.55 -3.84
CA ASN A 453 14.68 -30.56 -4.46
C ASN A 453 14.22 -30.06 -5.84
N ASN A 454 12.91 -30.01 -6.08
CA ASN A 454 12.38 -29.36 -7.28
C ASN A 454 12.28 -27.86 -7.03
N TRP A 455 13.00 -27.07 -7.82
CA TRP A 455 13.05 -25.62 -7.67
C TRP A 455 12.40 -24.93 -8.85
N ARG A 456 11.76 -23.80 -8.55
CA ARG A 456 11.19 -22.90 -9.55
C ARG A 456 11.43 -21.46 -9.15
N TRP A 457 11.50 -20.58 -10.14
CA TRP A 457 11.48 -19.15 -9.93
C TRP A 457 10.64 -18.48 -11.01
N SER A 458 10.18 -17.27 -10.73
CA SER A 458 9.42 -16.45 -11.68
C SER A 458 10.23 -16.18 -12.95
N ALA A 459 9.58 -16.01 -14.10
CA ALA A 459 10.24 -15.61 -15.36
C ALA A 459 11.08 -14.31 -15.22
N THR A 460 10.70 -13.43 -14.30
CA THR A 460 11.42 -12.17 -14.06
C THR A 460 12.63 -12.29 -13.13
N PHE A 461 12.89 -13.47 -12.54
CA PHE A 461 13.95 -13.69 -11.56
C PHE A 461 15.34 -13.41 -12.11
N GLU A 462 15.69 -14.01 -13.25
CA GLU A 462 17.03 -13.87 -13.84
C GLU A 462 17.33 -12.44 -14.27
N ARG A 463 16.29 -11.69 -14.67
CA ARG A 463 16.43 -10.27 -15.02
C ARG A 463 16.74 -9.40 -13.81
N HIS A 464 16.16 -9.69 -12.65
CA HIS A 464 16.29 -8.85 -11.45
C HIS A 464 17.41 -9.30 -10.51
N TYR A 465 17.79 -10.58 -10.52
CA TYR A 465 18.91 -11.14 -9.77
C TYR A 465 19.81 -12.01 -10.67
N PRO A 466 20.45 -11.44 -11.70
CA PRO A 466 21.23 -12.19 -12.69
C PRO A 466 22.42 -12.93 -12.07
N GLU A 467 23.14 -12.30 -11.13
CA GLU A 467 24.27 -12.94 -10.43
C GLU A 467 23.81 -14.10 -9.56
N LEU A 468 22.70 -13.95 -8.84
CA LEU A 468 22.14 -15.03 -8.05
C LEU A 468 21.67 -16.18 -8.95
N ALA A 469 21.01 -15.88 -10.07
CA ALA A 469 20.59 -16.89 -11.03
C ALA A 469 21.80 -17.64 -11.62
N LYS A 470 22.87 -16.93 -11.98
CA LYS A 470 24.12 -17.52 -12.45
C LYS A 470 24.77 -18.41 -11.39
N GLU A 471 24.86 -17.95 -10.15
CA GLU A 471 25.37 -18.73 -9.03
C GLU A 471 24.54 -20.00 -8.84
N ILE A 472 23.22 -19.87 -8.77
CA ILE A 472 22.29 -20.98 -8.68
C ILE A 472 22.51 -22.01 -9.80
N LYS A 473 22.69 -21.56 -11.05
CA LYS A 473 22.99 -22.42 -12.20
C LYS A 473 24.37 -23.10 -12.07
N SER A 474 25.37 -22.40 -11.53
CA SER A 474 26.74 -22.90 -11.39
C SER A 474 26.93 -23.94 -10.28
N TYR A 475 26.33 -23.72 -9.11
CA TYR A 475 26.58 -24.56 -7.93
C TYR A 475 25.45 -25.52 -7.61
N GLY A 476 24.33 -25.40 -8.31
CA GLY A 476 23.17 -26.25 -8.14
C GLY A 476 22.31 -25.85 -6.95
N LEU A 477 21.01 -26.07 -7.11
CA LEU A 477 19.99 -25.63 -6.17
C LEU A 477 19.92 -26.47 -4.87
N ASN A 478 20.57 -27.63 -4.86
CA ASN A 478 20.56 -28.55 -3.71
C ASN A 478 21.27 -27.96 -2.46
N ALA A 479 22.14 -26.97 -2.64
CA ALA A 479 22.91 -26.37 -1.55
C ALA A 479 22.23 -25.13 -0.91
N VAL A 480 21.15 -24.60 -1.50
CA VAL A 480 20.51 -23.37 -1.02
C VAL A 480 19.60 -23.69 0.17
N ARG A 481 20.01 -23.26 1.38
CA ARG A 481 19.25 -23.48 2.63
C ARG A 481 18.30 -22.35 2.98
N LEU A 482 18.60 -21.12 2.56
CA LEU A 482 17.82 -19.92 2.85
C LEU A 482 18.00 -18.91 1.72
N CYS A 483 16.94 -18.20 1.35
CA CYS A 483 16.98 -17.10 0.40
C CYS A 483 16.15 -15.92 0.93
N ALA A 484 16.65 -14.71 0.78
CA ALA A 484 15.93 -13.48 1.09
C ALA A 484 16.24 -12.39 0.05
N PHE A 485 15.20 -11.79 -0.51
CA PHE A 485 15.31 -10.69 -1.46
C PHE A 485 15.18 -9.33 -0.78
N GLY A 486 15.99 -8.38 -1.23
CA GLY A 486 15.95 -6.98 -0.82
C GLY A 486 15.58 -6.05 -1.97
N PRO A 487 15.18 -4.79 -1.68
CA PRO A 487 14.70 -3.85 -2.69
C PRO A 487 15.81 -3.36 -3.62
N GLY A 488 15.46 -3.11 -4.89
CA GLY A 488 16.36 -2.59 -5.94
C GLY A 488 16.91 -3.68 -6.88
N PRO A 489 17.32 -3.33 -8.11
CA PRO A 489 17.82 -4.29 -9.08
C PRO A 489 19.18 -4.87 -8.66
N GLY A 490 19.32 -6.20 -8.74
CA GLY A 490 20.60 -6.93 -8.78
C GLY A 490 21.41 -7.08 -7.49
N GLU A 491 21.37 -6.14 -6.56
CA GLU A 491 22.46 -6.01 -5.57
C GLU A 491 22.09 -6.36 -4.12
N ARG A 492 20.82 -6.60 -3.80
CA ARG A 492 20.37 -6.85 -2.41
C ARG A 492 19.69 -8.18 -2.27
N TYR A 493 20.44 -9.20 -1.91
CA TYR A 493 19.90 -10.51 -1.55
C TYR A 493 20.79 -11.21 -0.53
N TYR A 494 20.23 -12.21 0.12
CA TYR A 494 20.95 -13.16 0.94
C TYR A 494 20.66 -14.57 0.46
N THR A 495 21.70 -15.36 0.30
CA THR A 495 21.59 -16.80 0.10
C THR A 495 22.51 -17.55 1.04
N GLY A 496 21.93 -18.48 1.80
CA GLY A 496 22.66 -19.38 2.68
C GLY A 496 23.07 -20.62 1.91
N TRP A 497 24.30 -20.64 1.40
CA TRP A 497 24.96 -21.85 0.91
C TRP A 497 25.95 -22.36 1.96
N ASP A 498 26.42 -23.59 1.83
CA ASP A 498 27.48 -24.14 2.70
C ASP A 498 28.76 -23.28 2.67
N GLU A 499 28.94 -22.41 1.67
CA GLU A 499 29.86 -21.28 1.68
C GLU A 499 29.12 -19.93 1.60
N PHE A 500 29.09 -19.16 2.70
CA PHE A 500 28.43 -17.85 2.81
C PHE A 500 28.91 -16.84 1.75
N ARG A 501 28.14 -16.64 0.68
CA ARG A 501 28.27 -15.48 -0.21
C ARG A 501 27.23 -14.44 0.15
N ILE A 502 27.71 -13.24 0.49
CA ILE A 502 26.90 -12.10 0.93
C ILE A 502 27.05 -11.02 -0.11
N TYR A 503 25.99 -10.69 -0.84
CA TYR A 503 25.93 -9.49 -1.67
C TYR A 503 25.20 -8.38 -0.89
N SER A 504 25.91 -7.27 -0.75
CA SER A 504 25.78 -6.28 0.33
C SER A 504 24.40 -5.63 0.44
N CYS A 505 23.73 -5.77 1.60
CA CYS A 505 22.50 -5.03 1.93
C CYS A 505 22.73 -3.79 2.82
N SER A 506 23.85 -3.73 3.53
CA SER A 506 24.43 -2.53 4.18
C SER A 506 25.73 -2.90 4.90
N PRO A 507 26.63 -1.93 5.17
CA PRO A 507 27.80 -2.17 6.01
C PRO A 507 27.46 -2.76 7.39
N LYS A 508 26.32 -2.36 7.96
CA LYS A 508 25.84 -2.87 9.25
C LYS A 508 25.35 -4.31 9.17
N PHE A 509 24.63 -4.67 8.11
CA PHE A 509 24.23 -6.05 7.84
C PHE A 509 25.47 -6.93 7.67
N THR A 510 26.42 -6.51 6.83
CA THR A 510 27.67 -7.25 6.59
C THR A 510 28.46 -7.45 7.89
N LYS A 511 28.52 -6.43 8.75
CA LYS A 511 29.14 -6.54 10.08
C LYS A 511 28.40 -7.54 11.00
N ALA A 512 27.07 -7.49 11.02
CA ALA A 512 26.25 -8.43 11.79
C ALA A 512 26.46 -9.87 11.33
N MET A 513 26.45 -10.12 10.02
CA MET A 513 26.68 -11.45 9.45
C MET A 513 28.09 -11.98 9.70
N LYS A 514 29.13 -11.13 9.61
CA LYS A 514 30.49 -11.50 9.99
C LYS A 514 30.58 -11.89 11.48
N SER A 515 29.90 -11.14 12.35
CA SER A 515 29.84 -11.46 13.78
C SER A 515 29.13 -12.79 14.07
N ILE A 516 28.08 -13.10 13.31
CA ILE A 516 27.36 -14.37 13.40
C ILE A 516 28.26 -15.51 12.92
N LYS A 517 28.93 -15.35 11.78
CA LYS A 517 29.83 -16.36 11.20
C LYS A 517 31.04 -16.67 12.08
N ASN A 518 31.60 -15.66 12.74
CA ASN A 518 32.80 -15.82 13.56
C ASN A 518 32.51 -16.43 14.94
N ASN A 519 31.24 -16.60 15.32
CA ASN A 519 30.88 -17.18 16.60
C ASN A 519 30.72 -18.70 16.44
N SER A 520 31.68 -19.46 16.97
CA SER A 520 31.72 -20.93 16.88
C SER A 520 30.51 -21.62 17.52
N SER A 521 29.77 -20.94 18.41
CA SER A 521 28.56 -21.51 19.05
C SER A 521 27.29 -21.38 18.19
N ILE A 522 27.37 -20.73 17.02
CA ILE A 522 26.24 -20.54 16.10
C ILE A 522 26.25 -21.64 15.03
N GLY A 523 25.17 -22.41 14.95
CA GLY A 523 25.04 -23.55 14.04
C GLY A 523 24.51 -23.19 12.65
N SER A 524 23.59 -22.23 12.50
CA SER A 524 23.08 -21.80 11.17
C SER A 524 22.23 -20.52 11.23
N VAL A 525 22.12 -19.82 10.10
CA VAL A 525 21.15 -18.72 9.94
C VAL A 525 19.78 -19.31 9.62
N ILE A 526 18.76 -18.86 10.35
CA ILE A 526 17.39 -19.41 10.28
C ILE A 526 16.48 -18.53 9.42
N ALA A 527 16.55 -17.20 9.59
CA ALA A 527 15.71 -16.28 8.84
C ALA A 527 16.47 -14.97 8.56
N VAL A 528 16.26 -14.41 7.38
CA VAL A 528 16.76 -13.08 6.98
C VAL A 528 15.62 -12.31 6.36
N ALA A 529 15.40 -11.08 6.79
CA ALA A 529 14.40 -10.18 6.24
C ALA A 529 15.03 -8.82 5.93
N PHE A 530 14.89 -8.36 4.70
CA PHE A 530 15.28 -7.02 4.26
C PHE A 530 14.03 -6.14 4.19
N GLY A 531 14.10 -4.95 4.77
CA GLY A 531 12.98 -4.02 4.81
C GLY A 531 13.28 -2.71 4.09
N HIS A 532 12.44 -1.72 4.37
CA HIS A 532 12.49 -0.37 3.81
C HIS A 532 13.85 0.30 4.10
N GLY A 533 14.39 0.99 3.10
CA GLY A 533 15.73 1.57 3.16
C GLY A 533 16.81 0.48 3.17
N SER A 534 17.62 0.44 4.24
CA SER A 534 18.60 -0.64 4.46
C SER A 534 18.39 -1.36 5.79
N SER A 535 17.12 -1.38 6.23
CA SER A 535 16.71 -2.09 7.43
C SER A 535 16.77 -3.60 7.25
N PHE A 536 17.08 -4.33 8.32
CA PHE A 536 17.14 -5.78 8.30
C PHE A 536 16.83 -6.42 9.64
N LEU A 537 16.43 -7.69 9.60
CA LEU A 537 16.34 -8.58 10.74
C LEU A 537 16.93 -9.95 10.38
N VAL A 538 17.74 -10.52 11.27
CA VAL A 538 18.37 -11.82 11.11
C VAL A 538 18.12 -12.67 12.35
N SER A 539 17.72 -13.92 12.15
CA SER A 539 17.64 -14.95 13.18
C SER A 539 18.65 -16.07 12.89
N TYR A 540 19.26 -16.62 13.93
CA TYR A 540 20.31 -17.63 13.83
C TYR A 540 20.25 -18.60 15.01
N GLY A 541 20.58 -19.88 14.79
CA GLY A 541 20.53 -20.93 15.79
C GLY A 541 21.87 -21.14 16.50
N PHE A 542 21.82 -21.41 17.79
CA PHE A 542 22.95 -21.87 18.59
C PHE A 542 22.96 -23.39 18.69
N GLU A 543 24.13 -23.98 19.00
CA GLU A 543 24.29 -25.44 19.17
C GLU A 543 23.36 -26.04 20.24
N ASN A 544 22.99 -25.26 21.26
CA ASN A 544 22.05 -25.66 22.32
C ASN A 544 20.56 -25.67 21.86
N GLY A 545 20.30 -25.38 20.59
CA GLY A 545 18.97 -25.34 19.98
C GLY A 545 18.16 -24.07 20.25
N HIS A 546 18.74 -23.06 20.92
CA HIS A 546 18.12 -21.74 21.04
C HIS A 546 18.36 -20.89 19.79
N LEU A 547 17.42 -20.02 19.45
CA LEU A 547 17.61 -19.04 18.38
C LEU A 547 17.91 -17.66 18.94
N GLY A 548 19.02 -17.08 18.48
CA GLY A 548 19.35 -15.67 18.64
C GLY A 548 18.84 -14.85 17.46
N TRP A 549 18.78 -13.54 17.63
CA TRP A 549 18.42 -12.63 16.55
C TRP A 549 19.09 -11.27 16.73
N THR A 550 19.26 -10.57 15.61
CA THR A 550 19.81 -9.21 15.54
C THR A 550 19.10 -8.41 14.45
N HIS A 551 19.05 -7.09 14.59
CA HIS A 551 18.36 -6.23 13.63
C HIS A 551 18.96 -4.82 13.61
N ASP A 552 18.74 -4.12 12.50
CA ASP A 552 18.77 -2.65 12.43
C ASP A 552 17.55 -2.21 11.64
N LEU A 553 16.57 -1.59 12.31
CA LEU A 553 15.32 -1.17 11.69
C LEU A 553 15.35 0.30 11.23
N GLN A 554 16.42 1.06 11.50
CA GLN A 554 16.61 2.45 11.06
C GLN A 554 15.45 3.42 11.38
N GLY A 555 14.68 3.15 12.43
CA GLY A 555 13.50 3.95 12.79
C GLY A 555 12.21 3.54 12.07
N TYR A 556 12.26 2.59 11.14
CA TYR A 556 11.10 1.97 10.53
C TYR A 556 10.54 0.83 11.42
N TYR A 557 9.36 0.34 11.08
CA TYR A 557 8.64 -0.74 11.77
C TYR A 557 8.55 -0.49 13.30
N PRO A 558 7.97 0.65 13.74
CA PRO A 558 8.06 1.09 15.12
C PRO A 558 7.46 0.11 16.14
N SER A 559 6.38 -0.59 15.76
CA SER A 559 5.75 -1.62 16.60
C SER A 559 6.61 -2.90 16.71
N LEU A 560 7.30 -3.29 15.64
CA LEU A 560 8.29 -4.37 15.68
C LEU A 560 9.50 -3.99 16.52
N ASN A 561 10.06 -2.80 16.31
CA ASN A 561 11.21 -2.29 17.05
C ASN A 561 10.93 -2.28 18.57
N ARG A 562 9.74 -1.82 18.97
CA ARG A 562 9.32 -1.84 20.37
C ARG A 562 9.22 -3.26 20.94
N PHE A 563 8.64 -4.18 20.18
CA PHE A 563 8.55 -5.58 20.57
C PHE A 563 9.92 -6.23 20.73
N LEU A 564 10.81 -6.06 19.75
CA LEU A 564 12.16 -6.62 19.85
C LEU A 564 12.94 -6.00 21.01
N LYS A 565 12.84 -4.69 21.23
CA LYS A 565 13.45 -4.03 22.39
C LYS A 565 12.97 -4.61 23.71
N SER A 566 11.66 -4.80 23.89
CA SER A 566 11.12 -5.39 25.12
C SER A 566 11.61 -6.83 25.32
N GLN A 567 11.69 -7.63 24.24
CA GLN A 567 12.24 -8.99 24.32
C GLN A 567 13.74 -9.00 24.66
N LYS A 568 14.50 -8.00 24.19
CA LYS A 568 15.93 -7.84 24.50
C LYS A 568 16.15 -7.47 25.96
N GLU A 569 15.34 -6.57 26.51
CA GLU A 569 15.35 -6.18 27.93
C GLU A 569 15.02 -7.37 28.85
N LEU A 570 14.15 -8.27 28.38
CA LEU A 570 13.80 -9.51 29.07
C LEU A 570 14.86 -10.63 28.91
N GLY A 571 15.97 -10.38 28.22
CA GLY A 571 17.07 -11.34 28.05
C GLY A 571 16.94 -12.23 26.81
N ASN A 572 16.41 -11.71 25.69
CA ASN A 572 16.19 -12.44 24.44
C ASN A 572 15.30 -13.68 24.62
N LYS A 573 14.15 -13.48 25.26
CA LYS A 573 13.19 -14.55 25.58
C LYS A 573 12.41 -15.12 24.40
N ILE A 574 12.75 -14.79 23.15
CA ILE A 574 12.07 -15.36 21.99
C ILE A 574 13.06 -15.97 21.01
N SER A 575 12.63 -17.04 20.36
CA SER A 575 13.30 -17.65 19.21
C SER A 575 12.50 -17.34 17.95
N ILE A 576 13.08 -16.58 17.02
CA ILE A 576 12.42 -16.19 15.76
C ILE A 576 12.64 -17.29 14.72
N HIS A 577 11.55 -17.92 14.26
CA HIS A 577 11.59 -19.02 13.29
C HIS A 577 11.42 -18.55 11.85
N ALA A 578 10.63 -17.51 11.63
CA ALA A 578 10.44 -16.90 10.32
C ALA A 578 10.15 -15.41 10.46
N ALA A 579 10.60 -14.60 9.51
CA ALA A 579 10.35 -13.17 9.51
C ALA A 579 10.35 -12.60 8.09
N THR A 580 9.53 -11.57 7.88
CA THR A 580 9.51 -10.76 6.67
C THR A 580 9.25 -9.30 7.04
N LEU A 581 9.90 -8.39 6.32
CA LEU A 581 9.74 -6.94 6.40
C LEU A 581 9.35 -6.51 4.98
N ASP A 582 8.27 -5.78 4.79
CA ASP A 582 7.91 -5.32 3.45
C ASP A 582 8.82 -4.14 3.07
N PRO A 583 9.68 -4.24 2.02
CA PRO A 583 10.57 -3.16 1.62
C PRO A 583 9.87 -1.89 1.15
N PHE A 584 8.61 -2.01 0.72
CA PHE A 584 7.81 -0.89 0.21
C PHE A 584 6.92 -0.25 1.28
N SER A 585 6.92 -0.80 2.49
CA SER A 585 6.18 -0.26 3.63
C SER A 585 7.11 0.09 4.78
N LYS A 586 6.88 1.25 5.40
CA LYS A 586 7.62 1.66 6.60
C LYS A 586 7.10 0.97 7.87
N THR A 587 6.01 0.21 7.78
CA THR A 587 5.29 -0.34 8.93
C THR A 587 5.03 -1.83 8.84
N ASP A 588 5.01 -2.42 7.65
CA ASP A 588 4.48 -3.77 7.49
C ASP A 588 5.53 -4.88 7.65
N TYR A 589 5.20 -5.86 8.47
CA TYR A 589 6.05 -6.99 8.81
C TYR A 589 5.22 -8.17 9.31
N LEU A 590 5.85 -9.35 9.29
CA LEU A 590 5.36 -10.55 9.98
C LEU A 590 6.56 -11.27 10.60
N VAL A 591 6.44 -11.62 11.88
CA VAL A 591 7.45 -12.38 12.64
C VAL A 591 6.76 -13.55 13.34
N VAL A 592 7.27 -14.75 13.11
CA VAL A 592 6.84 -16.00 13.75
C VAL A 592 7.91 -16.44 14.74
N PHE A 593 7.53 -16.71 15.99
CA PHE A 593 8.46 -16.95 17.08
C PHE A 593 7.89 -17.90 18.15
N THR A 594 8.75 -18.44 19.01
CA THR A 594 8.39 -19.16 20.24
C THR A 594 8.99 -18.46 21.45
N ASP A 595 8.41 -18.63 22.64
CA ASP A 595 9.06 -18.17 23.88
C ASP A 595 10.22 -19.10 24.26
N ASN A 596 11.24 -18.56 24.92
CA ASN A 596 12.42 -19.28 25.40
C ASN A 596 12.31 -19.70 26.87
N ASP A 597 11.11 -19.68 27.46
CA ASP A 597 10.87 -19.89 28.92
C ASP A 597 11.01 -21.35 29.41
N GLY A 598 11.78 -22.18 28.72
CA GLY A 598 12.31 -23.44 29.25
C GLY A 598 11.32 -24.59 29.51
N ARG A 599 10.02 -24.46 29.15
CA ARG A 599 9.04 -25.53 29.42
C ARG A 599 8.16 -25.95 28.24
N ASP A 600 8.07 -25.17 27.17
CA ASP A 600 7.29 -25.57 26.01
C ASP A 600 7.83 -24.96 24.71
N ARG A 601 8.61 -25.76 23.96
CA ARG A 601 9.15 -25.38 22.64
C ARG A 601 8.11 -25.55 21.52
N SER A 602 6.89 -26.01 21.82
CA SER A 602 5.87 -26.33 20.81
C SER A 602 4.87 -25.20 20.52
N ASN A 603 4.82 -24.15 21.36
CA ASN A 603 3.82 -23.08 21.23
C ASN A 603 4.29 -21.94 20.31
N LEU A 604 4.05 -22.09 19.01
CA LEU A 604 4.28 -21.04 18.04
C LEU A 604 3.37 -19.82 18.26
N LYS A 605 3.96 -18.63 18.10
CA LYS A 605 3.32 -17.32 18.14
C LYS A 605 3.70 -16.52 16.90
N TYR A 606 2.92 -15.50 16.59
CA TYR A 606 3.27 -14.54 15.56
C TYR A 606 2.96 -13.13 16.04
N LYS A 607 3.67 -12.17 15.46
CA LYS A 607 3.37 -10.75 15.55
C LYS A 607 3.42 -10.19 14.14
N MET A 608 2.41 -9.44 13.75
CA MET A 608 2.37 -8.79 12.45
C MET A 608 1.87 -7.35 12.55
N HIS A 609 2.18 -6.59 11.52
CA HIS A 609 1.45 -5.40 11.10
C HIS A 609 1.35 -5.47 9.57
N CYS A 610 0.15 -5.44 9.02
CA CYS A 610 -0.07 -5.46 7.57
C CYS A 610 -1.13 -4.42 7.23
N SER A 611 -0.77 -3.40 6.46
CA SER A 611 -1.68 -2.31 6.09
C SER A 611 -2.70 -2.79 5.05
N ASN A 612 -2.33 -3.74 4.19
CA ASN A 612 -3.23 -4.39 3.26
C ASN A 612 -4.19 -5.35 4.00
N SER A 613 -5.51 -5.13 3.83
CA SER A 613 -6.55 -5.90 4.52
C SER A 613 -6.65 -7.36 4.05
N SER A 614 -6.47 -7.62 2.75
CA SER A 614 -6.51 -8.99 2.20
C SER A 614 -5.30 -9.81 2.64
N THR A 615 -4.09 -9.23 2.61
CA THR A 615 -2.88 -9.86 3.15
C THR A 615 -3.03 -10.12 4.65
N ARG A 616 -3.56 -9.15 5.41
CA ARG A 616 -3.80 -9.31 6.86
C ARG A 616 -4.76 -10.47 7.15
N GLN A 617 -5.85 -10.57 6.38
CA GLN A 617 -6.82 -11.66 6.53
C GLN A 617 -6.19 -13.00 6.16
N ALA A 618 -5.43 -13.07 5.06
CA ALA A 618 -4.73 -14.28 4.65
C ALA A 618 -3.73 -14.78 5.71
N VAL A 619 -3.00 -13.87 6.38
CA VAL A 619 -2.12 -14.24 7.50
C VAL A 619 -2.91 -14.81 8.69
N ARG A 620 -4.07 -14.23 9.02
CA ARG A 620 -4.92 -14.74 10.10
C ARG A 620 -5.46 -16.14 9.78
N ASP A 621 -5.98 -16.33 8.57
CA ASP A 621 -6.55 -17.62 8.14
C ASP A 621 -5.46 -18.70 8.06
N TRP A 622 -4.32 -18.37 7.46
CA TRP A 622 -3.14 -19.24 7.44
C TRP A 622 -2.68 -19.62 8.86
N TRP A 623 -2.73 -18.68 9.79
CA TRP A 623 -2.31 -18.93 11.16
C TRP A 623 -3.24 -19.85 11.94
N GLU A 624 -4.56 -19.71 11.78
CA GLU A 624 -5.52 -20.61 12.43
C GLU A 624 -5.33 -22.06 11.96
N VAL A 625 -5.13 -22.27 10.65
CA VAL A 625 -4.83 -23.59 10.09
C VAL A 625 -3.48 -24.12 10.59
N THR A 626 -2.46 -23.26 10.64
CA THR A 626 -1.12 -23.61 11.13
C THR A 626 -1.13 -24.05 12.60
N LYS A 627 -2.07 -23.55 13.41
CA LYS A 627 -2.29 -23.98 14.80
C LYS A 627 -3.20 -25.21 14.95
N GLY A 628 -3.63 -25.83 13.85
CA GLY A 628 -4.52 -26.99 13.87
C GLY A 628 -5.99 -26.66 14.13
N ARG A 629 -6.41 -25.40 13.95
CA ARG A 629 -7.83 -25.00 14.01
C ARG A 629 -8.40 -24.98 12.60
N GLN A 630 -9.57 -25.60 12.39
CA GLN A 630 -10.26 -25.48 11.10
C GLN A 630 -10.66 -24.01 10.88
N PRO A 631 -10.47 -23.46 9.67
CA PRO A 631 -10.93 -22.11 9.38
C PRO A 631 -12.46 -22.06 9.51
N PRO A 632 -13.05 -20.92 9.90
CA PRO A 632 -14.49 -20.78 9.89
C PRO A 632 -15.00 -21.07 8.48
N ARG A 633 -15.99 -21.97 8.35
CA ARG A 633 -16.64 -22.29 7.07
C ARG A 633 -17.25 -21.01 6.49
N GLY A 634 -16.52 -20.33 5.62
CA GLY A 634 -16.98 -19.22 4.79
C GLY A 634 -17.60 -19.77 3.51
N SER A 635 -18.84 -19.36 3.27
CA SER A 635 -19.71 -19.68 2.14
C SER A 635 -19.02 -19.66 0.77
N ARG A 636 -19.18 -20.75 0.01
CA ARG A 636 -19.16 -20.69 -1.45
C ARG A 636 -20.18 -19.65 -1.91
N GLY A 637 -19.70 -18.67 -2.66
CA GLY A 637 -20.47 -17.67 -3.40
C GLY A 637 -19.59 -17.17 -4.51
#